data_AF-A0A848N1A8-F1
#
_entry.id   AF-A0A848N1A8-F1
#
_cell.length_a   1.000
_cell.length_b   1.000
_cell.length_c   1.000
_cell.angle_alpha   90.00
_cell.angle_beta   90.00
_cell.angle_gamma   90.00
#
_symmetry.space_group_name_H-M   'P 1'
#
loop_
_entity.id
_entity.type
_entity.pdbx_description
1 polymer ?
#
loop_
_entity_poly.entity_id
_entity_poly.type
_entity_poly.pdbx_seq_one_letter_code
_entity_poly.pdbx_strand_id
1 'polypeptide(L)'
;MLRGINPRLVAENDSEIQVQSTNAKSGIVLIGATPSFNIEDSSLTVTSATAPALHVNGVDSHVYTKNSKIDITTTTGRGVNMTGNDNTISFATSSNVNINSTTGNNISITGNNATLTVLEGSQLNTTSGAVESIQLAGNNATLRVNDPGTKLTAKSNFISDVNAQSTIRIGGLDEAIRSEKYLVEVGRGAILSSTANVSSAMQLSANDGEFVVFDNGQLLLENGATNGLGNNANATLRFSRTGTVETTGGHSFLIDNGLMEITKTGGNASALRMYGSNNQIKVENKGKFFINHAGSGSGSDGGSGSSNQGIDFREGNNNRFAVTDPGSEVEIVAQSGPAVDMNGGTGFITAANGGYFEASGRTATASAGIFNAGVLTVDFDNPLFMNFRNNRTGGGNIFNNAAASILEAKNSDLAVWHNGSNLEGDPDLNFPTLDYSFTGTNFNTLGTTSQPEILNTTTFGNTGLTAYSRLSSNNARWAIADELRVPTNADKKIHGHISIPVGLEESRSAWEGEATVIVEVERANGTKTEHTAKTVGHSNEEPGISIYGEEPRAGLFEVELEEYLQKGDKVKIKDVRLTSGELTQGYENIILTDTVEVFPIIPPTPAKFSSSVVSNDSTTIQGFTENKEVTVTATHNDEPINTENVVVENDGTFTLDLSDRILQEDDKIQVFLKDLEGSAAAAGVMNLPITNDEQGNINPKSPLSFRDKLFDEATVLTVQDLRPVSPVDPLDPETEINPENKPQLPEDQGRLSIDFVSQLQFGTQGISVTDQTYYAQPQRLLNEDGTVNKSEERPNYVQISDRRPENDRNGWQLAVTQNDPFTATNNRELNGARLR
;
A
#
# COMPACT_ATOMS: atom_id res chain seq x y z
N MET A 1 57.67 -27.48 14.16
CA MET A 1 58.34 -26.81 13.03
C MET A 1 58.81 -27.86 12.05
N LEU A 2 58.40 -27.78 10.79
CA LEU A 2 58.86 -28.63 9.69
C LEU A 2 59.69 -27.78 8.73
N ARG A 3 60.88 -28.26 8.35
CA ARG A 3 61.77 -27.63 7.38
C ARG A 3 62.17 -28.64 6.31
N GLY A 4 62.28 -28.22 5.05
CA GLY A 4 62.67 -29.08 3.94
C GLY A 4 62.39 -28.41 2.59
N ILE A 5 62.53 -29.15 1.49
CA ILE A 5 62.15 -28.62 0.17
C ILE A 5 60.61 -28.47 0.10
N ASN A 6 59.87 -29.50 0.51
CA ASN A 6 58.40 -29.55 0.45
C ASN A 6 57.81 -29.93 1.83
N PRO A 7 57.95 -29.09 2.87
CA PRO A 7 57.41 -29.42 4.19
C PRO A 7 55.88 -29.44 4.13
N ARG A 8 55.28 -30.51 4.62
CA ARG A 8 53.84 -30.75 4.49
C ARG A 8 53.23 -31.17 5.82
N LEU A 9 52.09 -30.59 6.16
CA LEU A 9 51.21 -31.05 7.23
C LEU A 9 49.84 -31.36 6.61
N VAL A 10 49.35 -32.57 6.89
CA VAL A 10 48.04 -33.05 6.42
C VAL A 10 47.29 -33.66 7.60
N ALA A 11 46.04 -33.26 7.78
CA ALA A 11 45.10 -33.90 8.69
C ALA A 11 43.86 -34.33 7.89
N GLU A 12 43.48 -35.59 8.03
CA GLU A 12 42.41 -36.24 7.28
C GLU A 12 41.64 -37.20 8.21
N ASN A 13 40.45 -37.63 7.81
CA ASN A 13 39.66 -38.69 8.46
C ASN A 13 39.33 -38.40 9.93
N ASP A 14 38.56 -37.33 10.19
CA ASP A 14 38.07 -36.93 11.51
C ASP A 14 39.20 -36.65 12.53
N SER A 15 40.34 -36.14 12.05
CA SER A 15 41.48 -35.80 12.93
C SER A 15 41.18 -34.55 13.76
N GLU A 16 41.59 -34.56 15.04
CA GLU A 16 41.55 -33.39 15.92
C GLU A 16 42.97 -32.95 16.29
N ILE A 17 43.33 -31.71 15.94
CA ILE A 17 44.63 -31.12 16.23
C ILE A 17 44.44 -29.90 17.14
N GLN A 18 45.03 -29.93 18.33
CA GLN A 18 45.08 -28.79 19.24
C GLN A 18 46.52 -28.34 19.49
N VAL A 19 46.80 -27.06 19.25
CA VAL A 19 48.13 -26.47 19.45
C VAL A 19 48.01 -25.22 20.33
N GLN A 20 48.69 -25.22 21.47
CA GLN A 20 48.75 -24.07 22.37
C GLN A 20 50.20 -23.60 22.52
N SER A 21 50.44 -22.31 22.26
CA SER A 21 51.73 -21.65 22.47
C SER A 21 51.59 -20.48 23.45
N THR A 22 52.32 -20.54 24.56
CA THR A 22 52.24 -19.59 25.69
C THR A 22 53.38 -18.56 25.72
N ASN A 23 54.37 -18.66 24.83
CA ASN A 23 55.53 -17.77 24.72
C ASN A 23 55.60 -17.13 23.32
N ALA A 24 56.66 -16.36 23.02
CA ALA A 24 56.96 -15.84 21.68
C ALA A 24 57.36 -16.94 20.67
N LYS A 25 56.50 -17.94 20.50
CA LYS A 25 56.67 -19.08 19.60
C LYS A 25 55.42 -19.24 18.75
N SER A 26 55.64 -19.50 17.47
CA SER A 26 54.55 -19.87 16.57
C SER A 26 53.95 -21.21 16.94
N GLY A 27 52.66 -21.41 16.63
CA GLY A 27 52.00 -22.70 16.82
C GLY A 27 52.52 -23.73 15.81
N ILE A 28 52.14 -23.56 14.56
CA ILE A 28 52.54 -24.42 13.44
C ILE A 28 53.48 -23.63 12.52
N VAL A 29 54.59 -24.26 12.11
CA VAL A 29 55.61 -23.62 11.28
C VAL A 29 56.07 -24.56 10.17
N LEU A 30 55.92 -24.13 8.92
CA LEU A 30 56.36 -24.82 7.70
C LEU A 30 57.31 -23.89 6.92
N ILE A 31 58.56 -24.33 6.67
CA ILE A 31 59.54 -23.53 5.92
C ILE A 31 60.22 -24.36 4.82
N GLY A 32 60.04 -23.97 3.56
CA GLY A 32 60.60 -24.70 2.41
C GLY A 32 60.43 -23.99 1.07
N ALA A 33 60.65 -24.69 -0.05
CA ALA A 33 60.36 -24.15 -1.37
C ALA A 33 58.84 -24.16 -1.65
N THR A 34 58.17 -25.29 -1.39
CA THR A 34 56.72 -25.43 -1.59
C THR A 34 55.99 -25.97 -0.35
N PRO A 35 55.90 -25.18 0.73
CA PRO A 35 55.24 -25.63 1.95
C PRO A 35 53.72 -25.78 1.77
N SER A 36 53.14 -26.87 2.30
CA SER A 36 51.70 -27.15 2.18
C SER A 36 51.04 -27.51 3.51
N PHE A 37 49.90 -26.89 3.81
CA PHE A 37 49.08 -27.17 4.99
C PHE A 37 47.66 -27.53 4.56
N ASN A 38 47.26 -28.79 4.74
CA ASN A 38 45.95 -29.29 4.31
C ASN A 38 45.17 -29.89 5.49
N ILE A 39 43.92 -29.47 5.66
CA ILE A 39 43.00 -30.02 6.66
C ILE A 39 41.73 -30.43 5.93
N GLU A 40 41.46 -31.73 5.90
CA GLU A 40 40.30 -32.30 5.22
C GLU A 40 39.50 -33.16 6.20
N ASP A 41 38.18 -32.99 6.22
CA ASP A 41 37.26 -33.74 7.09
C ASP A 41 37.75 -33.79 8.56
N SER A 42 38.25 -32.66 9.09
CA SER A 42 39.02 -32.62 10.35
C SER A 42 38.84 -31.30 11.11
N SER A 43 39.37 -31.22 12.33
CA SER A 43 39.36 -29.99 13.14
C SER A 43 40.75 -29.56 13.61
N LEU A 44 40.98 -28.23 13.61
CA LEU A 44 42.20 -27.60 14.10
C LEU A 44 41.85 -26.46 15.08
N THR A 45 42.46 -26.49 16.26
CA THR A 45 42.46 -25.35 17.19
C THR A 45 43.89 -24.88 17.45
N VAL A 46 44.20 -23.60 17.19
CA VAL A 46 45.50 -23.00 17.50
C VAL A 46 45.36 -21.75 18.36
N THR A 47 46.00 -21.74 19.52
CA THR A 47 46.13 -20.54 20.37
C THR A 47 47.59 -20.10 20.44
N SER A 48 47.89 -18.85 20.09
CA SER A 48 49.25 -18.28 20.13
C SER A 48 49.27 -16.87 20.71
N ALA A 49 50.18 -16.58 21.65
CA ALA A 49 50.25 -15.24 22.26
C ALA A 49 50.84 -14.19 21.29
N THR A 50 52.14 -14.27 20.97
CA THR A 50 52.87 -13.15 20.35
C THR A 50 53.52 -13.45 18.99
N ALA A 51 53.57 -14.70 18.55
CA ALA A 51 54.07 -15.09 17.23
C ALA A 51 52.95 -15.69 16.37
N PRO A 52 53.14 -15.85 15.04
CA PRO A 52 52.06 -16.33 14.19
C PRO A 52 51.53 -17.71 14.60
N ALA A 53 50.21 -17.91 14.64
CA ALA A 53 49.61 -19.21 14.96
C ALA A 53 49.94 -20.24 13.88
N LEU A 54 49.81 -19.87 12.61
CA LEU A 54 50.28 -20.62 11.45
C LEU A 54 51.29 -19.76 10.67
N HIS A 55 52.56 -20.20 10.62
CA HIS A 55 53.62 -19.56 9.84
C HIS A 55 54.04 -20.45 8.68
N VAL A 56 53.78 -20.01 7.45
CA VAL A 56 54.12 -20.73 6.23
C VAL A 56 55.05 -19.85 5.40
N ASN A 57 56.27 -20.33 5.14
CA ASN A 57 57.27 -19.55 4.43
C ASN A 57 57.90 -20.38 3.31
N GLY A 58 57.71 -19.96 2.08
CA GLY A 58 58.30 -20.59 0.91
C GLY A 58 57.97 -19.91 -0.39
N VAL A 59 58.66 -20.27 -1.48
CA VAL A 59 58.46 -19.65 -2.80
C VAL A 59 57.01 -19.82 -3.26
N ASP A 60 56.46 -21.02 -3.11
CA ASP A 60 55.10 -21.37 -3.51
C ASP A 60 54.33 -22.07 -2.37
N SER A 61 53.58 -21.29 -1.60
CA SER A 61 52.98 -21.75 -0.34
C SER A 61 51.47 -21.99 -0.46
N HIS A 62 50.99 -23.11 0.08
CA HIS A 62 49.59 -23.52 -0.01
C HIS A 62 48.98 -23.82 1.36
N VAL A 63 47.81 -23.24 1.63
CA VAL A 63 46.93 -23.58 2.74
C VAL A 63 45.58 -23.98 2.16
N TYR A 64 45.13 -25.21 2.41
CA TYR A 64 43.89 -25.75 1.90
C TYR A 64 43.04 -26.33 3.02
N THR A 65 41.73 -26.09 2.96
CA THR A 65 40.77 -26.76 3.84
C THR A 65 39.60 -27.30 3.06
N LYS A 66 39.09 -28.45 3.51
CA LYS A 66 37.91 -29.09 2.96
C LYS A 66 37.06 -29.68 4.07
N ASN A 67 35.77 -29.37 4.11
CA ASN A 67 34.80 -29.91 5.06
C ASN A 67 35.34 -29.95 6.51
N SER A 68 35.98 -28.87 6.93
CA SER A 68 36.79 -28.84 8.16
C SER A 68 36.48 -27.64 9.04
N LYS A 69 36.79 -27.77 10.33
CA LYS A 69 36.63 -26.69 11.31
C LYS A 69 38.00 -26.17 11.77
N ILE A 70 38.24 -24.87 11.65
CA ILE A 70 39.49 -24.24 12.11
C ILE A 70 39.18 -23.08 13.04
N ASP A 71 39.72 -23.12 14.25
CA ASP A 71 39.65 -22.04 15.22
C ASP A 71 41.07 -21.56 15.58
N ILE A 72 41.38 -20.30 15.27
CA ILE A 72 42.66 -19.67 15.59
C ILE A 72 42.43 -18.45 16.47
N THR A 73 43.13 -18.39 17.60
CA THR A 73 43.09 -17.24 18.50
C THR A 73 44.50 -16.74 18.76
N THR A 74 44.72 -15.44 18.54
CA THR A 74 45.99 -14.77 18.85
C THR A 74 45.83 -13.51 19.69
N THR A 75 46.88 -13.14 20.43
CA THR A 75 46.91 -11.85 21.14
C THR A 75 47.55 -10.79 20.25
N THR A 76 48.87 -10.82 20.09
CA THR A 76 49.62 -9.86 19.27
C THR A 76 50.24 -10.48 18.02
N GLY A 77 50.33 -11.82 17.99
CA GLY A 77 50.77 -12.56 16.81
C GLY A 77 49.72 -12.57 15.70
N ARG A 78 50.15 -12.85 14.46
CA ARG A 78 49.25 -13.05 13.32
C ARG A 78 48.52 -14.39 13.40
N GLY A 79 47.30 -14.51 12.90
CA GLY A 79 46.62 -15.81 12.79
C GLY A 79 47.34 -16.71 11.80
N VAL A 80 47.19 -16.42 10.51
CA VAL A 80 47.91 -17.06 9.41
C VAL A 80 48.87 -16.06 8.78
N ASN A 81 50.15 -16.41 8.70
CA ASN A 81 51.17 -15.60 8.07
C ASN A 81 51.88 -16.39 6.98
N MET A 82 51.68 -16.00 5.73
CA MET A 82 52.31 -16.59 4.54
C MET A 82 53.27 -15.60 3.90
N THR A 83 54.51 -16.05 3.64
CA THR A 83 55.52 -15.25 2.93
C THR A 83 56.13 -16.08 1.81
N GLY A 84 56.19 -15.54 0.60
CA GLY A 84 56.61 -16.28 -0.59
C GLY A 84 56.54 -15.45 -1.86
N ASN A 85 56.75 -16.05 -3.03
CA ASN A 85 56.44 -15.40 -4.31
C ASN A 85 54.96 -15.63 -4.66
N ASP A 86 54.51 -16.87 -4.55
CA ASP A 86 53.18 -17.34 -4.88
C ASP A 86 52.56 -17.94 -3.62
N ASN A 87 51.48 -17.35 -3.11
CA ASN A 87 50.86 -17.82 -1.88
C ASN A 87 49.36 -17.90 -2.04
N THR A 88 48.81 -19.06 -1.70
CA THR A 88 47.38 -19.34 -1.85
C THR A 88 46.80 -19.91 -0.55
N ILE A 89 45.72 -19.28 -0.08
CA ILE A 89 44.80 -19.86 0.91
C ILE A 89 43.50 -20.18 0.19
N SER A 90 43.02 -21.41 0.33
CA SER A 90 41.72 -21.84 -0.17
C SER A 90 40.93 -22.58 0.90
N PHE A 91 39.81 -21.98 1.30
CA PHE A 91 38.82 -22.60 2.16
C PHE A 91 37.69 -23.12 1.28
N ALA A 92 37.61 -24.44 1.11
CA ALA A 92 36.69 -25.09 0.18
C ALA A 92 35.76 -26.07 0.89
N THR A 93 34.70 -26.45 0.18
CA THR A 93 33.71 -27.46 0.53
C THR A 93 33.22 -27.36 1.99
N SER A 94 32.33 -26.42 2.30
CA SER A 94 31.66 -26.32 3.61
C SER A 94 32.59 -26.22 4.84
N SER A 95 33.80 -25.66 4.67
CA SER A 95 34.71 -25.44 5.79
C SER A 95 34.26 -24.27 6.68
N ASN A 96 34.45 -24.33 8.00
CA ASN A 96 34.16 -23.25 8.95
C ASN A 96 35.45 -22.79 9.64
N VAL A 97 35.88 -21.56 9.36
CA VAL A 97 37.16 -21.00 9.80
C VAL A 97 36.93 -19.73 10.61
N ASN A 98 37.35 -19.73 11.87
CA ASN A 98 37.29 -18.57 12.75
C ASN A 98 38.71 -18.16 13.16
N ILE A 99 39.07 -16.90 12.92
CA ILE A 99 40.39 -16.36 13.27
C ILE A 99 40.19 -15.05 14.04
N ASN A 100 40.61 -15.02 15.29
CA ASN A 100 40.43 -13.87 16.16
C ASN A 100 41.76 -13.38 16.70
N SER A 101 41.98 -12.07 16.68
CA SER A 101 43.20 -11.45 17.17
C SER A 101 42.93 -10.17 17.95
N THR A 102 43.80 -9.84 18.91
CA THR A 102 43.73 -8.53 19.60
C THR A 102 44.45 -7.45 18.80
N THR A 103 45.72 -7.66 18.42
CA THR A 103 46.54 -6.63 17.72
C THR A 103 47.37 -7.17 16.55
N GLY A 104 47.26 -8.45 16.19
CA GLY A 104 47.93 -9.02 15.01
C GLY A 104 46.96 -9.23 13.84
N ASN A 105 47.44 -9.26 12.60
CA ASN A 105 46.58 -9.55 11.45
C ASN A 105 46.03 -10.98 11.53
N ASN A 106 44.74 -11.20 11.24
CA ASN A 106 44.19 -12.55 11.22
C ASN A 106 44.75 -13.35 10.04
N ILE A 107 44.78 -12.75 8.86
CA ILE A 107 45.39 -13.33 7.66
C ILE A 107 46.34 -12.31 7.07
N SER A 108 47.61 -12.69 6.88
CA SER A 108 48.57 -11.90 6.13
C SER A 108 49.27 -12.78 5.10
N ILE A 109 49.09 -12.44 3.84
CA ILE A 109 49.72 -13.09 2.69
C ILE A 109 50.64 -12.06 2.03
N THR A 110 51.92 -12.38 1.89
CA THR A 110 52.91 -11.50 1.25
C THR A 110 53.67 -12.24 0.16
N GLY A 111 53.57 -11.75 -1.08
CA GLY A 111 54.30 -12.27 -2.23
C GLY A 111 53.88 -11.61 -3.53
N ASN A 112 54.57 -11.86 -4.64
CA ASN A 112 54.18 -11.33 -5.95
C ASN A 112 52.71 -11.64 -6.29
N ASN A 113 52.26 -12.86 -5.99
CA ASN A 113 50.88 -13.32 -6.12
C ASN A 113 50.32 -13.72 -4.75
N ALA A 114 49.32 -12.97 -4.26
CA ALA A 114 48.66 -13.21 -2.97
C ALA A 114 47.18 -13.55 -3.18
N THR A 115 46.80 -14.81 -2.96
CA THR A 115 45.45 -15.31 -3.24
C THR A 115 44.76 -15.83 -1.98
N LEU A 116 43.54 -15.33 -1.74
CA LEU A 116 42.61 -15.84 -0.73
C LEU A 116 41.27 -16.18 -1.41
N THR A 117 40.87 -17.45 -1.34
CA THR A 117 39.60 -17.93 -1.87
C THR A 117 38.76 -18.58 -0.78
N VAL A 118 37.46 -18.27 -0.74
CA VAL A 118 36.45 -18.96 0.06
C VAL A 118 35.38 -19.47 -0.90
N LEU A 119 35.13 -20.79 -0.90
CA LEU A 119 34.36 -21.46 -1.96
C LEU A 119 33.40 -22.50 -1.39
N GLU A 120 32.44 -22.91 -2.21
CA GLU A 120 31.62 -24.13 -2.03
C GLU A 120 30.97 -24.27 -0.64
N GLY A 121 30.23 -23.25 -0.18
CA GLY A 121 29.52 -23.26 1.10
C GLY A 121 30.40 -22.98 2.33
N SER A 122 31.67 -22.64 2.14
CA SER A 122 32.60 -22.38 3.25
C SER A 122 32.38 -21.01 3.91
N GLN A 123 32.67 -20.93 5.21
CA GLN A 123 32.54 -19.73 6.02
C GLN A 123 33.88 -19.33 6.62
N LEU A 124 34.31 -18.09 6.38
CA LEU A 124 35.48 -17.47 7.01
C LEU A 124 35.04 -16.28 7.86
N ASN A 125 35.26 -16.35 9.17
CA ASN A 125 35.02 -15.27 10.12
C ASN A 125 36.36 -14.78 10.68
N THR A 126 36.63 -13.48 10.55
CA THR A 126 37.84 -12.86 11.09
C THR A 126 37.50 -11.61 11.90
N THR A 127 38.03 -11.52 13.13
CA THR A 127 37.86 -10.34 13.99
C THR A 127 39.21 -9.88 14.52
N SER A 128 39.62 -8.65 14.21
CA SER A 128 40.83 -8.03 14.76
C SER A 128 40.47 -6.86 15.68
N GLY A 129 41.27 -6.64 16.71
CA GLY A 129 41.10 -5.49 17.62
C GLY A 129 41.66 -4.20 17.03
N ALA A 130 42.99 -4.10 16.89
CA ALA A 130 43.68 -2.83 16.61
C ALA A 130 44.52 -2.81 15.31
N VAL A 131 44.23 -3.67 14.32
CA VAL A 131 44.96 -3.77 13.04
C VAL A 131 44.06 -4.29 11.93
N GLU A 132 44.58 -4.41 10.70
CA GLU A 132 43.87 -5.05 9.59
C GLU A 132 43.60 -6.52 9.91
N SER A 133 42.36 -6.97 9.64
CA SER A 133 42.00 -8.36 9.79
C SER A 133 42.63 -9.21 8.69
N ILE A 134 42.50 -8.76 7.44
CA ILE A 134 43.04 -9.45 6.26
C ILE A 134 43.98 -8.50 5.51
N GLN A 135 45.17 -8.98 5.18
CA GLN A 135 46.14 -8.28 4.36
C GLN A 135 46.65 -9.19 3.23
N LEU A 136 46.44 -8.76 1.98
CA LEU A 136 46.98 -9.39 0.78
C LEU A 136 47.98 -8.44 0.14
N ALA A 137 49.28 -8.66 0.31
CA ALA A 137 50.33 -7.77 -0.19
C ALA A 137 51.11 -8.42 -1.34
N GLY A 138 51.15 -7.76 -2.49
CA GLY A 138 51.79 -8.27 -3.71
C GLY A 138 51.62 -7.36 -4.92
N ASN A 139 52.23 -7.71 -6.05
CA ASN A 139 51.99 -7.04 -7.34
C ASN A 139 50.65 -7.48 -7.95
N ASN A 140 50.23 -8.72 -7.65
CA ASN A 140 48.94 -9.29 -7.97
C ASN A 140 48.29 -9.84 -6.70
N ALA A 141 47.04 -9.47 -6.47
CA ALA A 141 46.29 -9.92 -5.32
C ALA A 141 44.87 -10.31 -5.72
N THR A 142 44.38 -11.43 -5.20
CA THR A 142 43.04 -11.93 -5.50
C THR A 142 42.32 -12.28 -4.21
N LEU A 143 41.16 -11.68 -4.01
CA LEU A 143 40.19 -12.05 -2.99
C LEU A 143 38.94 -12.55 -3.70
N ARG A 144 38.62 -13.84 -3.55
CA ARG A 144 37.49 -14.48 -4.23
C ARG A 144 36.57 -15.16 -3.23
N VAL A 145 35.28 -14.89 -3.31
CA VAL A 145 34.24 -15.49 -2.45
C VAL A 145 33.08 -15.93 -3.33
N ASN A 146 32.98 -17.24 -3.60
CA ASN A 146 32.02 -17.76 -4.58
C ASN A 146 31.21 -18.96 -4.06
N ASP A 147 30.10 -19.20 -4.75
CA ASP A 147 29.19 -20.35 -4.63
C ASP A 147 28.13 -20.21 -3.51
N PRO A 148 26.97 -20.88 -3.67
CA PRO A 148 25.87 -20.76 -2.73
C PRO A 148 26.25 -21.18 -1.30
N GLY A 149 25.81 -20.40 -0.32
CA GLY A 149 26.09 -20.65 1.11
C GLY A 149 27.49 -20.22 1.58
N THR A 150 28.36 -19.75 0.67
CA THR A 150 29.71 -19.28 1.01
C THR A 150 29.66 -17.89 1.62
N LYS A 151 30.45 -17.67 2.70
CA LYS A 151 30.51 -16.38 3.38
C LYS A 151 31.92 -16.01 3.86
N LEU A 152 32.32 -14.76 3.63
CA LEU A 152 33.47 -14.13 4.29
C LEU A 152 32.98 -12.95 5.12
N THR A 153 33.22 -13.00 6.44
CA THR A 153 32.97 -11.89 7.35
C THR A 153 34.27 -11.42 8.00
N ALA A 154 34.66 -10.18 7.72
CA ALA A 154 35.82 -9.54 8.33
C ALA A 154 35.41 -8.34 9.17
N LYS A 155 35.96 -8.23 10.37
CA LYS A 155 35.70 -7.12 11.31
C LYS A 155 37.00 -6.59 11.88
N SER A 156 37.14 -5.27 11.95
CA SER A 156 38.19 -4.60 12.71
C SER A 156 37.58 -3.61 13.70
N ASN A 157 37.96 -3.73 14.97
CA ASN A 157 37.53 -2.85 16.05
C ASN A 157 38.49 -1.68 16.26
N PHE A 158 39.23 -1.27 15.22
CA PHE A 158 40.18 -0.16 15.32
C PHE A 158 39.47 1.09 15.85
N ILE A 159 40.05 1.76 16.86
CA ILE A 159 39.41 2.85 17.61
C ILE A 159 40.06 4.23 17.40
N SER A 160 41.17 4.33 16.67
CA SER A 160 41.81 5.61 16.37
C SER A 160 41.65 5.97 14.89
N ASP A 161 41.51 7.25 14.58
CA ASP A 161 41.46 7.69 13.18
C ASP A 161 42.89 7.85 12.65
N VAL A 162 43.52 6.73 12.28
CA VAL A 162 44.87 6.70 11.70
C VAL A 162 44.73 6.54 10.19
N ASN A 163 45.53 7.31 9.45
CA ASN A 163 45.53 7.27 8.00
C ASN A 163 45.83 5.86 7.48
N ALA A 164 45.10 5.47 6.44
CA ALA A 164 45.31 4.25 5.68
C ALA A 164 45.28 3.01 6.58
N GLN A 165 44.27 2.90 7.44
CA GLN A 165 43.95 1.64 8.11
C GLN A 165 42.65 1.07 7.54
N SER A 166 42.53 -0.26 7.55
CA SER A 166 41.37 -0.94 7.00
C SER A 166 41.11 -2.32 7.60
N THR A 167 39.87 -2.80 7.60
CA THR A 167 39.57 -4.20 7.96
C THR A 167 40.18 -5.18 6.96
N ILE A 168 40.01 -4.91 5.66
CA ILE A 168 40.62 -5.67 4.57
C ILE A 168 41.55 -4.74 3.77
N ARG A 169 42.83 -5.09 3.68
CA ARG A 169 43.81 -4.40 2.83
C ARG A 169 44.22 -5.30 1.67
N ILE A 170 44.16 -4.76 0.46
CA ILE A 170 44.70 -5.37 -0.75
C ILE A 170 45.78 -4.43 -1.32
N GLY A 171 46.99 -4.94 -1.41
CA GLY A 171 48.20 -4.20 -1.80
C GLY A 171 49.16 -3.89 -0.66
N GLY A 172 50.37 -3.49 -1.04
CA GLY A 172 51.46 -3.15 -0.12
C GLY A 172 51.25 -1.83 0.63
N LEU A 173 52.08 -1.62 1.65
CA LEU A 173 52.17 -0.35 2.39
C LEU A 173 53.03 0.70 1.65
N ASP A 174 53.80 0.27 0.66
CA ASP A 174 54.66 1.16 -0.12
C ASP A 174 53.90 1.71 -1.32
N GLU A 175 53.56 2.99 -1.27
CA GLU A 175 52.84 3.74 -2.31
C GLU A 175 53.62 3.83 -3.64
N ALA A 176 54.91 3.46 -3.65
CA ALA A 176 55.75 3.43 -4.86
C ALA A 176 55.65 2.12 -5.66
N ILE A 177 55.10 1.05 -5.07
CA ILE A 177 54.96 -0.24 -5.74
C ILE A 177 53.76 -0.19 -6.68
N ARG A 178 54.02 -0.41 -7.97
CA ARG A 178 52.99 -0.53 -9.01
C ARG A 178 52.42 -1.94 -8.99
N SER A 179 51.12 -2.06 -8.76
CA SER A 179 50.39 -3.31 -8.96
C SER A 179 50.16 -3.55 -10.45
N GLU A 180 50.08 -4.83 -10.85
CA GLU A 180 49.71 -5.22 -12.22
C GLU A 180 48.25 -5.67 -12.31
N LYS A 181 47.72 -6.37 -11.30
CA LYS A 181 46.31 -6.80 -11.29
C LYS A 181 45.78 -7.13 -9.89
N TYR A 182 44.85 -6.34 -9.36
CA TYR A 182 44.10 -6.69 -8.15
C TYR A 182 42.65 -7.02 -8.50
N LEU A 183 42.14 -8.13 -7.95
CA LEU A 183 40.80 -8.62 -8.18
C LEU A 183 40.08 -8.89 -6.85
N VAL A 184 38.91 -8.28 -6.69
CA VAL A 184 37.90 -8.65 -5.69
C VAL A 184 36.71 -9.22 -6.43
N GLU A 185 36.47 -10.51 -6.25
CA GLU A 185 35.42 -11.25 -6.95
C GLU A 185 34.46 -11.86 -5.94
N VAL A 186 33.16 -11.56 -6.07
CA VAL A 186 32.10 -12.13 -5.25
C VAL A 186 30.96 -12.59 -6.14
N GLY A 187 30.64 -13.89 -6.15
CA GLY A 187 29.61 -14.36 -7.05
C GLY A 187 28.90 -15.64 -6.69
N ARG A 188 27.92 -16.01 -7.53
CA ARG A 188 27.15 -17.25 -7.42
C ARG A 188 26.45 -17.40 -6.06
N GLY A 189 25.81 -16.33 -5.59
CA GLY A 189 25.05 -16.32 -4.33
C GLY A 189 25.90 -16.22 -3.05
N ALA A 190 27.21 -15.99 -3.15
CA ALA A 190 28.10 -15.85 -2.01
C ALA A 190 28.08 -14.43 -1.40
N ILE A 191 28.51 -14.30 -0.15
CA ILE A 191 28.49 -13.02 0.59
C ILE A 191 29.88 -12.67 1.12
N LEU A 192 30.40 -11.49 0.76
CA LEU A 192 31.56 -10.86 1.40
C LEU A 192 31.08 -9.64 2.20
N SER A 193 31.25 -9.69 3.52
CA SER A 193 30.95 -8.57 4.41
C SER A 193 32.21 -8.08 5.12
N SER A 194 32.50 -6.78 5.05
CA SER A 194 33.56 -6.14 5.83
C SER A 194 33.03 -4.99 6.66
N THR A 195 33.24 -5.04 7.98
CA THR A 195 32.80 -4.01 8.92
C THR A 195 34.01 -3.37 9.58
N ALA A 196 34.04 -2.05 9.67
CA ALA A 196 35.07 -1.29 10.36
C ALA A 196 34.48 -0.23 11.29
N ASN A 197 35.04 -0.08 12.49
CA ASN A 197 34.62 0.97 13.42
C ASN A 197 35.05 2.37 12.93
N VAL A 198 36.34 2.75 13.05
CA VAL A 198 36.83 4.07 12.58
C VAL A 198 37.93 3.99 11.50
N SER A 199 38.06 2.85 10.82
CA SER A 199 39.00 2.64 9.70
C SER A 199 38.24 2.27 8.43
N SER A 200 38.88 2.16 7.26
CA SER A 200 38.16 1.72 6.05
C SER A 200 37.64 0.28 6.19
N ALA A 201 36.45 -0.03 5.70
CA ALA A 201 36.01 -1.42 5.58
C ALA A 201 36.94 -2.18 4.61
N MET A 202 37.34 -1.53 3.52
CA MET A 202 38.29 -2.08 2.57
C MET A 202 39.17 -0.98 1.97
N GLN A 203 40.45 -1.30 1.80
CA GLN A 203 41.41 -0.43 1.14
C GLN A 203 42.20 -1.17 0.07
N LEU A 204 42.40 -0.49 -1.06
CA LEU A 204 43.20 -0.97 -2.19
C LEU A 204 44.32 0.01 -2.50
N SER A 205 45.55 -0.48 -2.61
CA SER A 205 46.70 0.29 -3.09
C SER A 205 47.13 -0.27 -4.45
N ALA A 206 46.40 0.10 -5.50
CA ALA A 206 46.55 -0.45 -6.84
C ALA A 206 46.32 0.60 -7.94
N ASN A 207 46.82 0.28 -9.13
CA ASN A 207 46.24 0.72 -10.40
C ASN A 207 45.38 -0.42 -10.98
N ASP A 208 44.38 -0.07 -11.77
CA ASP A 208 43.56 -1.01 -12.54
C ASP A 208 42.92 -2.14 -11.69
N GLY A 209 42.54 -1.79 -10.45
CA GLY A 209 41.84 -2.71 -9.54
C GLY A 209 40.43 -3.05 -10.05
N GLU A 210 40.07 -4.33 -10.03
CA GLU A 210 38.80 -4.86 -10.53
C GLU A 210 37.92 -5.36 -9.38
N PHE A 211 36.68 -4.89 -9.34
CA PHE A 211 35.60 -5.40 -8.50
C PHE A 211 34.57 -6.07 -9.40
N VAL A 212 34.32 -7.36 -9.18
CA VAL A 212 33.36 -8.13 -9.95
C VAL A 212 32.36 -8.77 -9.00
N VAL A 213 31.12 -8.31 -9.03
CA VAL A 213 30.03 -8.83 -8.20
C VAL A 213 28.94 -9.36 -9.12
N PHE A 214 28.70 -10.68 -9.11
CA PHE A 214 27.89 -11.30 -10.15
C PHE A 214 27.05 -12.50 -9.69
N ASP A 215 26.08 -12.94 -10.48
CA ASP A 215 25.27 -14.15 -10.24
C ASP A 215 24.70 -14.23 -8.80
N ASN A 216 24.04 -13.16 -8.35
CA ASN A 216 23.49 -12.96 -7.01
C ASN A 216 24.53 -12.88 -5.86
N GLY A 217 25.81 -12.69 -6.18
CA GLY A 217 26.85 -12.40 -5.18
C GLY A 217 26.61 -11.06 -4.48
N GLN A 218 27.08 -10.94 -3.23
CA GLN A 218 26.88 -9.75 -2.41
C GLN A 218 28.18 -9.23 -1.79
N LEU A 219 28.55 -7.99 -2.08
CA LEU A 219 29.66 -7.27 -1.46
C LEU A 219 29.12 -6.16 -0.55
N LEU A 220 29.24 -6.36 0.77
CA LEU A 220 28.68 -5.50 1.79
C LEU A 220 29.80 -4.84 2.60
N LEU A 221 29.93 -3.52 2.48
CA LEU A 221 30.99 -2.76 3.15
C LEU A 221 30.37 -1.74 4.11
N GLU A 222 30.73 -1.82 5.38
CA GLU A 222 30.21 -0.92 6.41
C GLU A 222 31.33 -0.27 7.20
N ASN A 223 31.25 1.05 7.35
CA ASN A 223 32.15 1.80 8.22
C ASN A 223 31.39 2.78 9.13
N GLY A 224 31.83 2.84 10.39
CA GLY A 224 31.42 3.85 11.35
C GLY A 224 31.83 5.28 10.99
N ALA A 225 31.59 6.19 11.93
CA ALA A 225 31.90 7.60 11.78
C ALA A 225 33.41 7.87 11.83
N THR A 226 33.94 8.48 10.77
CA THR A 226 35.35 8.90 10.69
C THR A 226 35.42 10.36 10.30
N ASN A 227 36.29 11.12 10.96
CA ASN A 227 36.41 12.56 10.80
C ASN A 227 37.88 12.92 10.55
N GLY A 228 38.23 13.22 9.31
CA GLY A 228 39.61 13.50 8.94
C GLY A 228 39.78 14.88 8.29
N LEU A 229 41.00 15.38 8.24
CA LEU A 229 41.41 16.45 7.32
C LEU A 229 42.26 15.84 6.20
N GLY A 230 41.94 16.14 4.94
CA GLY A 230 42.75 15.73 3.79
C GLY A 230 42.88 14.21 3.60
N ASN A 231 44.11 13.71 3.48
CA ASN A 231 44.38 12.29 3.20
C ASN A 231 44.08 11.34 4.35
N ASN A 232 43.81 11.84 5.56
CA ASN A 232 43.59 11.00 6.74
C ASN A 232 42.13 10.54 6.90
N ALA A 233 41.21 11.07 6.10
CA ALA A 233 39.79 10.72 6.16
C ALA A 233 39.55 9.29 5.62
N ASN A 234 39.17 8.35 6.50
CA ASN A 234 38.94 6.96 6.14
C ASN A 234 37.57 6.77 5.48
N ALA A 235 37.56 6.63 4.14
CA ALA A 235 36.36 6.24 3.42
C ALA A 235 36.00 4.77 3.70
N THR A 236 34.73 4.39 3.56
CA THR A 236 34.31 2.99 3.73
C THR A 236 35.06 2.07 2.76
N LEU A 237 35.07 2.44 1.48
CA LEU A 237 35.92 1.86 0.46
C LEU A 237 36.90 2.91 -0.06
N ARG A 238 38.19 2.61 0.03
CA ARG A 238 39.25 3.56 -0.30
C ARG A 238 40.25 2.97 -1.27
N PHE A 239 40.49 3.68 -2.36
CA PHE A 239 41.63 3.43 -3.24
C PHE A 239 42.70 4.44 -2.89
N SER A 240 43.88 3.98 -2.53
CA SER A 240 45.03 4.82 -2.24
C SER A 240 45.75 5.19 -3.53
N ARG A 241 46.32 6.40 -3.56
CA ARG A 241 47.13 6.85 -4.69
C ARG A 241 48.41 6.02 -4.82
N THR A 242 48.68 5.53 -6.02
CA THR A 242 49.92 4.83 -6.39
C THR A 242 50.61 5.57 -7.53
N GLY A 243 51.65 6.35 -7.23
CA GLY A 243 52.38 7.13 -8.23
C GLY A 243 51.80 8.53 -8.55
N THR A 244 51.84 8.95 -9.82
CA THR A 244 51.33 10.27 -10.27
C THR A 244 49.87 10.18 -10.70
N VAL A 245 49.17 11.31 -10.77
CA VAL A 245 47.74 11.36 -11.19
C VAL A 245 47.54 10.74 -12.58
N GLU A 246 48.48 10.96 -13.50
CA GLU A 246 48.44 10.41 -14.87
C GLU A 246 48.65 8.90 -14.92
N THR A 247 49.26 8.32 -13.88
CA THR A 247 49.55 6.88 -13.80
C THR A 247 48.72 6.16 -12.74
N THR A 248 47.81 6.85 -12.06
CA THR A 248 46.89 6.30 -11.05
C THR A 248 45.49 6.19 -11.65
N GLY A 249 44.75 5.14 -11.29
CA GLY A 249 43.34 4.97 -11.66
C GLY A 249 43.09 3.70 -12.46
N GLY A 250 42.11 3.74 -13.35
CA GLY A 250 41.67 2.59 -14.15
C GLY A 250 40.83 1.58 -13.38
N HIS A 251 40.37 1.92 -12.18
CA HIS A 251 39.56 1.01 -11.37
C HIS A 251 38.24 0.70 -12.05
N SER A 252 37.84 -0.57 -12.06
CA SER A 252 36.57 -1.00 -12.63
C SER A 252 35.71 -1.72 -11.61
N PHE A 253 34.43 -1.40 -11.62
CA PHE A 253 33.39 -2.09 -10.88
C PHE A 253 32.39 -2.62 -11.90
N LEU A 254 32.23 -3.93 -11.91
CA LEU A 254 31.22 -4.64 -12.67
C LEU A 254 30.26 -5.30 -11.68
N ILE A 255 29.04 -4.79 -11.63
CA ILE A 255 27.95 -5.36 -10.85
C ILE A 255 26.95 -5.93 -11.87
N ASP A 256 27.01 -7.24 -12.08
CA ASP A 256 26.28 -7.97 -13.13
C ASP A 256 25.35 -9.01 -12.49
N ASN A 257 24.08 -8.69 -12.31
CA ASN A 257 23.14 -9.50 -11.51
C ASN A 257 23.64 -9.75 -10.06
N GLY A 258 24.42 -8.83 -9.49
CA GLY A 258 24.94 -8.90 -8.12
C GLY A 258 24.51 -7.70 -7.27
N LEU A 259 24.85 -7.70 -5.98
CA LEU A 259 24.59 -6.58 -5.06
C LEU A 259 25.89 -6.06 -4.46
N MET A 260 26.16 -4.77 -4.61
CA MET A 260 27.24 -4.09 -3.90
C MET A 260 26.67 -2.93 -3.09
N GLU A 261 26.90 -2.97 -1.78
CA GLU A 261 26.42 -1.96 -0.84
C GLU A 261 27.58 -1.35 -0.05
N ILE A 262 27.62 -0.02 0.01
CA ILE A 262 28.57 0.74 0.81
C ILE A 262 27.82 1.63 1.78
N THR A 263 27.89 1.29 3.07
CA THR A 263 27.23 2.03 4.13
C THR A 263 28.25 2.76 5.00
N LYS A 264 28.04 4.06 5.21
CA LYS A 264 28.80 4.91 6.12
C LYS A 264 27.87 5.58 7.12
N THR A 265 27.95 5.15 8.37
CA THR A 265 26.95 5.52 9.40
C THR A 265 27.14 6.92 9.99
N GLY A 266 28.21 7.62 9.62
CA GLY A 266 28.40 9.04 9.95
C GLY A 266 29.78 9.60 9.60
N GLY A 267 30.05 10.80 10.10
CA GLY A 267 31.31 11.51 9.89
C GLY A 267 31.45 12.14 8.51
N ASN A 268 32.50 12.95 8.32
CA ASN A 268 32.66 13.78 7.13
C ASN A 268 33.52 13.20 6.00
N ALA A 269 34.22 12.09 6.24
CA ALA A 269 34.92 11.36 5.18
C ALA A 269 33.91 10.77 4.18
N SER A 270 34.27 10.67 2.91
CA SER A 270 33.41 10.11 1.87
C SER A 270 33.09 8.62 2.10
N ALA A 271 32.01 8.08 1.52
CA ALA A 271 31.74 6.64 1.59
C ALA A 271 32.65 5.84 0.65
N LEU A 272 32.79 6.30 -0.60
CA LEU A 272 33.74 5.78 -1.58
C LEU A 272 34.74 6.86 -1.97
N ARG A 273 36.04 6.55 -1.93
CA ARG A 273 37.10 7.43 -2.44
C ARG A 273 37.97 6.73 -3.47
N MET A 274 38.08 7.32 -4.65
CA MET A 274 38.94 6.86 -5.74
C MET A 274 39.90 7.95 -6.17
N TYR A 275 41.17 7.60 -6.37
CA TYR A 275 42.17 8.49 -6.98
C TYR A 275 42.42 8.05 -8.43
N GLY A 276 42.80 8.99 -9.27
CA GLY A 276 43.25 8.71 -10.62
C GLY A 276 42.18 8.88 -11.70
N SER A 277 42.59 8.65 -12.94
CA SER A 277 41.75 8.77 -14.14
C SER A 277 41.11 7.44 -14.55
N ASN A 278 40.11 7.50 -15.44
CA ASN A 278 39.53 6.33 -16.11
C ASN A 278 38.85 5.31 -15.19
N ASN A 279 38.37 5.73 -14.02
CA ASN A 279 37.62 4.82 -13.14
C ASN A 279 36.21 4.61 -13.68
N GLN A 280 35.69 3.39 -13.58
CA GLN A 280 34.42 2.99 -14.21
C GLN A 280 33.57 2.19 -13.23
N ILE A 281 32.31 2.58 -13.10
CA ILE A 281 31.28 1.82 -12.40
C ILE A 281 30.20 1.45 -13.42
N LYS A 282 30.01 0.15 -13.61
CA LYS A 282 29.02 -0.42 -14.53
C LYS A 282 28.09 -1.36 -13.77
N VAL A 283 26.80 -1.10 -13.89
CA VAL A 283 25.72 -1.88 -13.26
C VAL A 283 24.79 -2.37 -14.36
N GLU A 284 24.71 -3.69 -14.53
CA GLU A 284 23.97 -4.31 -15.63
C GLU A 284 23.27 -5.61 -15.22
N ASN A 285 22.37 -6.08 -16.09
CA ASN A 285 21.61 -7.32 -15.93
C ASN A 285 21.03 -7.54 -14.51
N LYS A 286 20.31 -6.56 -13.95
CA LYS A 286 19.74 -6.60 -12.59
C LYS A 286 20.76 -6.44 -11.46
N GLY A 287 21.95 -5.95 -11.77
CA GLY A 287 22.94 -5.55 -10.78
C GLY A 287 22.41 -4.40 -9.92
N LYS A 288 22.80 -4.35 -8.64
CA LYS A 288 22.41 -3.33 -7.69
C LYS A 288 23.63 -2.71 -7.02
N PHE A 289 23.76 -1.39 -7.09
CA PHE A 289 24.85 -0.64 -6.46
C PHE A 289 24.31 0.47 -5.57
N PHE A 290 24.49 0.31 -4.26
CA PHE A 290 23.92 1.20 -3.26
C PHE A 290 25.00 1.85 -2.42
N ILE A 291 24.88 3.16 -2.22
CA ILE A 291 25.70 3.91 -1.28
C ILE A 291 24.79 4.69 -0.35
N ASN A 292 24.95 4.48 0.95
CA ASN A 292 24.28 5.27 1.98
C ASN A 292 25.32 5.94 2.89
N HIS A 293 25.33 7.27 2.90
CA HIS A 293 26.20 8.07 3.75
C HIS A 293 25.37 9.06 4.57
N ALA A 294 25.27 8.80 5.88
CA ALA A 294 24.57 9.68 6.82
C ALA A 294 25.26 11.06 6.96
N GLY A 295 26.58 11.10 6.75
CA GLY A 295 27.38 12.31 6.85
C GLY A 295 27.52 12.87 8.26
N SER A 296 27.96 14.11 8.36
CA SER A 296 28.17 14.82 9.64
C SER A 296 26.92 15.53 10.19
N GLY A 297 25.78 15.45 9.48
CA GLY A 297 24.55 16.20 9.80
C GLY A 297 24.57 17.67 9.35
N SER A 298 25.70 18.20 8.86
CA SER A 298 25.81 19.54 8.28
C SER A 298 26.09 19.46 6.79
N GLY A 299 25.30 20.18 5.97
CA GLY A 299 25.50 20.22 4.51
C GLY A 299 26.92 20.65 4.13
N SER A 300 27.41 20.14 3.00
CA SER A 300 28.76 20.41 2.48
C SER A 300 28.77 20.52 0.96
N ASP A 301 29.66 21.33 0.41
CA ASP A 301 29.71 21.65 -1.03
C ASP A 301 30.65 20.74 -1.83
N GLY A 302 31.31 19.76 -1.18
CA GLY A 302 32.32 18.93 -1.83
C GLY A 302 33.70 19.58 -1.91
N GLY A 303 34.53 19.13 -2.87
CA GLY A 303 35.86 19.63 -3.22
C GLY A 303 37.01 19.21 -2.29
N SER A 304 36.71 18.52 -1.19
CA SER A 304 37.70 18.04 -0.21
C SER A 304 37.44 16.59 0.17
N GLY A 305 38.45 15.82 0.56
CA GLY A 305 38.24 14.43 1.04
C GLY A 305 37.44 14.31 2.36
N SER A 306 36.88 15.40 2.87
CA SER A 306 36.16 15.46 4.14
C SER A 306 34.89 16.29 4.02
N SER A 307 34.19 16.16 2.89
CA SER A 307 33.02 16.97 2.53
C SER A 307 31.73 16.14 2.39
N ASN A 308 31.56 15.08 3.19
CA ASN A 308 30.34 14.27 3.27
C ASN A 308 29.91 13.59 1.95
N GLN A 309 30.84 13.28 1.04
CA GLN A 309 30.47 12.77 -0.27
C GLN A 309 30.04 11.30 -0.24
N GLY A 310 29.04 10.95 -1.05
CA GLY A 310 28.78 9.55 -1.40
C GLY A 310 30.01 8.97 -2.12
N ILE A 311 30.36 9.55 -3.26
CA ILE A 311 31.54 9.18 -4.06
C ILE A 311 32.44 10.39 -4.26
N ASP A 312 33.72 10.22 -3.95
CA ASP A 312 34.79 11.22 -4.12
C ASP A 312 35.83 10.68 -5.12
N PHE A 313 35.75 11.12 -6.38
CA PHE A 313 36.86 11.00 -7.33
C PHE A 313 37.83 12.13 -7.05
N ARG A 314 38.80 11.85 -6.19
CA ARG A 314 39.59 12.86 -5.51
C ARG A 314 40.43 13.71 -6.48
N GLU A 315 41.01 13.07 -7.49
CA GLU A 315 41.81 13.67 -8.57
C GLU A 315 41.67 12.79 -9.81
N GLY A 316 41.58 13.37 -11.02
CA GLY A 316 41.60 12.62 -12.28
C GLY A 316 40.50 13.05 -13.27
N ASN A 317 40.45 12.36 -14.40
CA ASN A 317 39.56 12.63 -15.54
C ASN A 317 39.00 11.33 -16.13
N ASN A 318 37.94 11.45 -16.94
CA ASN A 318 37.28 10.35 -17.65
C ASN A 318 36.71 9.27 -16.71
N ASN A 319 36.14 9.70 -15.58
CA ASN A 319 35.45 8.80 -14.66
C ASN A 319 34.02 8.53 -15.16
N ARG A 320 33.54 7.29 -15.07
CA ARG A 320 32.29 6.87 -15.73
C ARG A 320 31.36 6.13 -14.78
N PHE A 321 30.08 6.43 -14.90
CA PHE A 321 28.98 5.66 -14.34
C PHE A 321 28.05 5.23 -15.47
N ALA A 322 27.69 3.96 -15.48
CA ALA A 322 26.68 3.42 -16.38
C ALA A 322 25.77 2.47 -15.62
N VAL A 323 24.46 2.69 -15.72
CA VAL A 323 23.44 1.71 -15.36
C VAL A 323 22.63 1.36 -16.60
N THR A 324 22.57 0.07 -16.91
CA THR A 324 21.87 -0.43 -18.10
C THR A 324 21.03 -1.65 -17.79
N ASP A 325 20.02 -1.87 -18.64
CA ASP A 325 19.15 -3.05 -18.64
C ASP A 325 18.08 -3.03 -17.54
N PRO A 326 16.88 -3.61 -17.81
CA PRO A 326 15.79 -3.63 -16.83
C PRO A 326 16.16 -4.33 -15.52
N GLY A 327 15.83 -3.67 -14.41
CA GLY A 327 16.07 -4.15 -13.05
C GLY A 327 17.46 -3.82 -12.49
N SER A 328 18.36 -3.24 -13.30
CA SER A 328 19.64 -2.74 -12.81
C SER A 328 19.46 -1.40 -12.11
N GLU A 329 20.10 -1.23 -10.95
CA GLU A 329 19.77 -0.18 -9.99
C GLU A 329 21.01 0.47 -9.39
N VAL A 330 21.05 1.80 -9.41
CA VAL A 330 22.03 2.61 -8.69
C VAL A 330 21.30 3.57 -7.77
N GLU A 331 21.65 3.55 -6.49
CA GLU A 331 21.18 4.53 -5.50
C GLU A 331 22.37 5.11 -4.74
N ILE A 332 22.51 6.43 -4.75
CA ILE A 332 23.56 7.14 -4.00
C ILE A 332 22.92 8.19 -3.11
N VAL A 333 22.92 7.95 -1.81
CA VAL A 333 22.37 8.85 -0.79
C VAL A 333 23.51 9.44 0.04
N ALA A 334 23.74 10.75 -0.11
CA ALA A 334 24.69 11.52 0.68
C ALA A 334 23.97 12.60 1.51
N GLN A 335 23.46 12.24 2.68
CA GLN A 335 22.51 13.07 3.45
C GLN A 335 23.04 14.46 3.86
N SER A 336 24.36 14.67 3.82
CA SER A 336 25.02 15.91 4.25
C SER A 336 26.08 16.43 3.26
N GLY A 337 26.11 15.96 2.02
CA GLY A 337 27.07 16.40 1.02
C GLY A 337 26.65 16.07 -0.42
N PRO A 338 27.55 16.23 -1.40
CA PRO A 338 27.31 15.81 -2.78
C PRO A 338 27.20 14.29 -2.91
N ALA A 339 26.31 13.82 -3.78
CA ALA A 339 26.21 12.40 -4.11
C ALA A 339 27.48 11.94 -4.85
N VAL A 340 27.90 12.69 -5.86
CA VAL A 340 29.10 12.40 -6.66
C VAL A 340 29.93 13.66 -6.83
N ASP A 341 31.18 13.60 -6.39
CA ASP A 341 32.14 14.69 -6.47
C ASP A 341 33.37 14.25 -7.26
N MET A 342 33.60 14.92 -8.38
CA MET A 342 34.71 14.69 -9.30
C MET A 342 35.82 15.74 -9.17
N ASN A 343 35.76 16.62 -8.16
CA ASN A 343 36.79 17.62 -7.82
C ASN A 343 37.28 18.46 -9.02
N GLY A 344 36.38 18.79 -9.97
CA GLY A 344 36.73 19.57 -11.17
C GLY A 344 37.31 18.76 -12.34
N GLY A 345 37.36 17.43 -12.24
CA GLY A 345 37.71 16.52 -13.32
C GLY A 345 36.58 16.29 -14.32
N THR A 346 36.85 15.52 -15.39
CA THR A 346 35.82 15.13 -16.35
C THR A 346 35.13 13.81 -15.97
N GLY A 347 33.84 13.72 -16.26
CA GLY A 347 33.10 12.47 -16.06
C GLY A 347 31.88 12.29 -16.95
N PHE A 348 31.36 11.06 -16.89
CA PHE A 348 30.28 10.56 -17.71
C PHE A 348 29.26 9.85 -16.84
N ILE A 349 27.98 10.16 -17.03
CA ILE A 349 26.86 9.49 -16.39
C ILE A 349 25.94 8.97 -17.50
N THR A 350 25.68 7.68 -17.49
CA THR A 350 24.76 7.03 -18.44
C THR A 350 23.70 6.25 -17.69
N ALA A 351 22.44 6.47 -18.04
CA ALA A 351 21.33 5.63 -17.64
C ALA A 351 20.54 5.26 -18.90
N ALA A 352 20.55 3.98 -19.26
CA ALA A 352 20.02 3.56 -20.55
C ALA A 352 19.30 2.21 -20.49
N ASN A 353 18.50 1.93 -21.51
CA ASN A 353 17.87 0.62 -21.72
C ASN A 353 17.13 0.08 -20.48
N GLY A 354 16.33 0.91 -19.81
CA GLY A 354 15.59 0.51 -18.61
C GLY A 354 16.39 0.50 -17.30
N GLY A 355 17.58 1.11 -17.27
CA GLY A 355 18.34 1.30 -16.02
C GLY A 355 17.65 2.26 -15.04
N TYR A 356 17.83 2.02 -13.73
CA TYR A 356 17.35 2.87 -12.63
C TYR A 356 18.53 3.61 -12.00
N PHE A 357 18.46 4.96 -11.91
CA PHE A 357 19.48 5.76 -11.24
C PHE A 357 18.91 6.87 -10.35
N GLU A 358 19.07 6.70 -9.04
CA GLU A 358 18.82 7.73 -8.05
C GLU A 358 20.11 8.26 -7.41
N ALA A 359 20.16 9.59 -7.24
CA ALA A 359 21.22 10.26 -6.50
C ALA A 359 20.64 11.43 -5.70
N SER A 360 20.83 11.39 -4.38
CA SER A 360 20.40 12.46 -3.49
C SER A 360 21.56 12.98 -2.64
N GLY A 361 21.58 14.28 -2.44
CA GLY A 361 22.62 14.96 -1.67
C GLY A 361 22.08 16.17 -0.93
N ARG A 362 22.90 16.80 -0.08
CA ARG A 362 22.57 18.06 0.59
C ARG A 362 23.76 18.99 0.67
N THR A 363 23.78 19.98 -0.21
CA THR A 363 24.86 20.97 -0.26
C THR A 363 24.71 22.04 0.83
N ALA A 364 25.81 22.72 1.17
CA ALA A 364 25.78 23.84 2.11
C ALA A 364 25.26 25.12 1.43
N THR A 365 25.74 25.40 0.21
CA THR A 365 25.38 26.57 -0.57
C THR A 365 24.46 26.24 -1.74
N ALA A 366 23.67 27.23 -2.16
CA ALA A 366 22.73 27.08 -3.27
C ALA A 366 23.43 26.89 -4.63
N SER A 367 24.64 27.43 -4.77
CA SER A 367 25.44 27.35 -6.01
C SER A 367 26.13 26.00 -6.19
N ALA A 368 26.34 25.23 -5.11
CA ALA A 368 26.95 23.91 -5.18
C ALA A 368 25.93 22.86 -5.67
N GLY A 369 26.46 21.80 -6.29
CA GLY A 369 25.69 20.72 -6.90
C GLY A 369 25.88 19.39 -6.17
N ILE A 370 24.90 18.48 -6.26
CA ILE A 370 25.06 17.09 -5.81
C ILE A 370 25.94 16.27 -6.77
N PHE A 371 26.02 16.71 -8.02
CA PHE A 371 27.02 16.30 -8.99
C PHE A 371 27.99 17.46 -9.19
N ASN A 372 29.21 17.33 -8.66
CA ASN A 372 30.24 18.35 -8.77
C ASN A 372 31.34 17.88 -9.73
N ALA A 373 31.52 18.54 -10.87
CA ALA A 373 32.48 18.13 -11.89
C ALA A 373 33.05 19.33 -12.66
N GLY A 374 34.17 19.13 -13.36
CA GLY A 374 34.70 20.09 -14.31
C GLY A 374 33.86 20.09 -15.57
N VAL A 375 33.95 19.02 -16.36
CA VAL A 375 33.08 18.79 -17.52
C VAL A 375 32.33 17.50 -17.31
N LEU A 376 30.99 17.58 -17.36
CA LEU A 376 30.13 16.42 -17.18
C LEU A 376 29.38 16.14 -18.48
N THR A 377 29.45 14.90 -18.95
CA THR A 377 28.55 14.38 -19.98
C THR A 377 27.52 13.50 -19.33
N VAL A 378 26.26 13.77 -19.59
CA VAL A 378 25.12 13.03 -19.05
C VAL A 378 24.30 12.53 -20.23
N ASP A 379 24.08 11.23 -20.31
CA ASP A 379 23.37 10.58 -21.42
C ASP A 379 22.25 9.69 -20.86
N PHE A 380 21.01 10.09 -21.12
CA PHE A 380 19.83 9.32 -20.77
C PHE A 380 19.21 8.77 -22.04
N ASP A 381 19.16 7.44 -22.18
CA ASP A 381 18.60 6.82 -23.37
C ASP A 381 17.62 5.73 -22.97
N ASN A 382 16.34 6.10 -22.89
CA ASN A 382 15.27 5.24 -22.40
C ASN A 382 15.60 4.62 -21.02
N PRO A 383 15.93 5.42 -19.98
CA PRO A 383 16.05 4.89 -18.62
C PRO A 383 14.69 4.34 -18.15
N LEU A 384 14.65 3.50 -17.11
CA LEU A 384 13.39 3.17 -16.44
C LEU A 384 13.00 4.28 -15.47
N PHE A 385 13.96 4.71 -14.66
CA PHE A 385 13.75 5.76 -13.69
C PHE A 385 15.03 6.51 -13.38
N MET A 386 14.89 7.81 -13.19
CA MET A 386 15.95 8.69 -12.74
C MET A 386 15.42 9.66 -11.70
N ASN A 387 16.20 9.90 -10.66
CA ASN A 387 15.85 10.87 -9.63
C ASN A 387 17.11 11.52 -9.04
N PHE A 388 17.36 12.78 -9.39
CA PHE A 388 18.48 13.56 -8.91
C PHE A 388 18.01 14.72 -8.04
N ARG A 389 18.43 14.75 -6.79
CA ARG A 389 17.83 15.63 -5.78
C ARG A 389 18.83 16.29 -4.84
N ASN A 390 18.79 17.61 -4.76
CA ASN A 390 19.48 18.38 -3.74
C ASN A 390 18.52 18.77 -2.60
N ASN A 391 18.71 18.15 -1.44
CA ASN A 391 17.93 18.34 -0.22
C ASN A 391 18.31 19.59 0.59
N ARG A 392 19.02 20.54 -0.01
CA ARG A 392 19.35 21.80 0.64
C ARG A 392 18.07 22.59 0.95
N THR A 393 17.91 23.01 2.20
CA THR A 393 16.81 23.90 2.61
C THR A 393 16.85 25.22 1.84
N GLY A 394 15.73 25.60 1.23
CA GLY A 394 15.63 26.77 0.34
C GLY A 394 16.17 26.55 -1.08
N GLY A 395 16.47 25.31 -1.45
CA GLY A 395 16.90 24.89 -2.78
C GLY A 395 18.40 24.97 -3.02
N GLY A 396 18.91 24.17 -3.95
CA GLY A 396 20.30 24.17 -4.38
C GLY A 396 20.44 23.47 -5.73
N ASN A 397 21.50 23.79 -6.46
CA ASN A 397 21.72 23.20 -7.78
C ASN A 397 21.80 21.67 -7.70
N ILE A 398 21.31 21.00 -8.72
CA ILE A 398 21.53 19.55 -8.90
C ILE A 398 22.97 19.33 -9.41
N PHE A 399 23.41 20.19 -10.33
CA PHE A 399 24.70 20.09 -10.99
C PHE A 399 25.56 21.33 -10.74
N ASN A 400 26.85 21.10 -10.54
CA ASN A 400 27.89 22.12 -10.55
C ASN A 400 28.98 21.70 -11.53
N ASN A 401 28.93 22.25 -12.75
CA ASN A 401 29.78 21.87 -13.88
C ASN A 401 30.07 23.04 -14.83
N ALA A 402 31.16 22.94 -15.59
CA ALA A 402 31.60 23.98 -16.51
C ALA A 402 30.78 24.01 -17.81
N ALA A 403 30.87 25.13 -18.53
CA ALA A 403 30.08 25.41 -19.73
C ALA A 403 30.19 24.41 -20.88
N ALA A 404 31.26 23.61 -20.93
CA ALA A 404 31.46 22.57 -21.93
C ALA A 404 30.65 21.29 -21.64
N SER A 405 29.91 21.24 -20.53
CA SER A 405 29.10 20.09 -20.13
C SER A 405 27.87 19.93 -21.03
N ILE A 406 27.46 18.69 -21.25
CA ILE A 406 26.29 18.35 -22.07
C ILE A 406 25.44 17.32 -21.32
N LEU A 407 24.14 17.54 -21.30
CA LEU A 407 23.13 16.56 -20.95
C LEU A 407 22.30 16.28 -22.19
N GLU A 408 22.25 15.04 -22.63
CA GLU A 408 21.35 14.55 -23.69
C GLU A 408 20.40 13.53 -23.08
N ALA A 409 19.13 13.63 -23.44
CA ALA A 409 18.10 12.70 -23.04
C ALA A 409 17.27 12.30 -24.26
N LYS A 410 17.05 11.00 -24.44
CA LYS A 410 16.28 10.40 -25.54
C LYS A 410 15.21 9.50 -24.99
N ASN A 411 14.03 9.54 -25.60
CA ASN A 411 12.85 8.79 -25.15
C ASN A 411 12.66 8.84 -23.63
N SER A 412 12.80 10.03 -23.03
CA SER A 412 12.87 10.20 -21.58
C SER A 412 11.80 11.18 -21.12
N ASP A 413 11.20 10.93 -19.97
CA ASP A 413 10.36 11.91 -19.29
C ASP A 413 11.22 12.99 -18.63
N LEU A 414 10.67 14.19 -18.47
CA LEU A 414 11.31 15.31 -17.78
C LEU A 414 10.36 15.90 -16.74
N ALA A 415 10.61 15.62 -15.47
CA ALA A 415 9.93 16.23 -14.33
C ALA A 415 10.93 17.03 -13.49
N VAL A 416 10.58 18.26 -13.09
CA VAL A 416 11.47 19.15 -12.33
C VAL A 416 10.75 19.90 -11.22
N TRP A 417 11.47 20.15 -10.11
CA TRP A 417 10.96 20.90 -8.95
C TRP A 417 11.85 22.11 -8.67
N HIS A 418 11.24 23.29 -8.56
CA HIS A 418 11.89 24.56 -8.34
C HIS A 418 12.69 24.60 -7.04
N ASN A 419 13.68 25.47 -7.00
CA ASN A 419 14.40 25.77 -5.78
C ASN A 419 13.45 26.25 -4.67
N GLY A 420 13.41 25.50 -3.56
CA GLY A 420 12.59 25.82 -2.40
C GLY A 420 11.14 25.34 -2.44
N SER A 421 10.72 24.62 -3.50
CA SER A 421 9.41 23.95 -3.54
C SER A 421 9.39 22.67 -2.69
N ASN A 422 8.21 22.08 -2.49
CA ASN A 422 8.08 20.80 -1.81
C ASN A 422 8.58 19.67 -2.73
N LEU A 423 9.82 19.22 -2.52
CA LEU A 423 10.44 18.20 -3.36
C LEU A 423 9.78 16.81 -3.23
N GLU A 424 8.90 16.58 -2.24
CA GLU A 424 8.13 15.33 -2.11
C GLU A 424 6.75 15.40 -2.78
N GLY A 425 6.32 16.60 -3.20
CA GLY A 425 5.03 16.81 -3.86
C GLY A 425 5.10 16.61 -5.37
N ASP A 426 4.05 17.03 -6.07
CA ASP A 426 4.00 17.01 -7.53
C ASP A 426 5.10 17.90 -8.14
N PRO A 427 5.62 17.54 -9.33
CA PRO A 427 6.61 18.36 -10.04
C PRO A 427 6.02 19.71 -10.45
N ASP A 428 6.85 20.76 -10.39
CA ASP A 428 6.48 22.09 -10.86
C ASP A 428 6.29 22.11 -12.39
N LEU A 429 7.09 21.32 -13.12
CA LEU A 429 6.90 21.05 -14.55
C LEU A 429 7.09 19.57 -14.84
N ASN A 430 6.25 19.02 -15.70
CA ASN A 430 6.33 17.63 -16.16
C ASN A 430 6.06 17.53 -17.67
N PHE A 431 6.96 16.86 -18.38
CA PHE A 431 6.89 16.62 -19.81
C PHE A 431 7.08 15.13 -20.07
N PRO A 432 6.02 14.40 -20.50
CA PRO A 432 6.14 13.00 -20.81
C PRO A 432 6.78 12.78 -22.19
N THR A 433 7.75 11.88 -22.24
CA THR A 433 8.33 11.26 -23.44
C THR A 433 8.80 12.22 -24.52
N LEU A 434 10.05 12.66 -24.43
CA LEU A 434 10.67 13.48 -25.47
C LEU A 434 12.18 13.26 -25.54
N ASP A 435 12.77 13.80 -26.62
CA ASP A 435 14.21 13.97 -26.74
C ASP A 435 14.53 15.41 -26.37
N TYR A 436 15.50 15.65 -25.49
CA TYR A 436 15.92 16.99 -25.09
C TYR A 436 17.40 17.05 -24.74
N SER A 437 17.93 18.27 -24.67
CA SER A 437 19.30 18.50 -24.23
C SER A 437 19.44 19.75 -23.38
N PHE A 438 20.45 19.77 -22.52
CA PHE A 438 20.89 20.97 -21.82
C PHE A 438 22.40 21.15 -21.96
N THR A 439 22.83 22.40 -22.06
CA THR A 439 24.23 22.79 -22.20
C THR A 439 24.55 24.00 -21.32
N GLY A 440 25.80 24.46 -21.34
CA GLY A 440 26.23 25.61 -20.57
C GLY A 440 26.55 25.27 -19.11
N THR A 441 26.98 26.28 -18.35
CA THR A 441 27.39 26.09 -16.95
C THR A 441 26.21 25.59 -16.14
N ASN A 442 26.40 24.49 -15.40
CA ASN A 442 25.36 23.85 -14.60
C ASN A 442 24.09 23.50 -15.39
N PHE A 443 24.23 23.25 -16.71
CA PHE A 443 23.11 22.99 -17.61
C PHE A 443 22.06 24.13 -17.63
N ASN A 444 22.53 25.38 -17.56
CA ASN A 444 21.67 26.57 -17.55
C ASN A 444 21.03 26.94 -18.90
N THR A 445 21.35 26.22 -19.98
CA THR A 445 20.85 26.51 -21.33
C THR A 445 20.06 25.32 -21.86
N LEU A 446 18.76 25.50 -22.12
CA LEU A 446 17.94 24.51 -22.83
C LEU A 446 18.40 24.42 -24.29
N GLY A 447 18.71 23.20 -24.73
CA GLY A 447 19.14 22.89 -26.09
C GLY A 447 17.99 22.50 -27.00
N THR A 448 18.24 21.54 -27.90
CA THR A 448 17.21 21.01 -28.81
C THR A 448 16.21 20.16 -28.06
N THR A 449 14.95 20.17 -28.52
CA THR A 449 13.88 19.26 -28.07
C THR A 449 13.11 18.71 -29.27
N SER A 450 12.59 17.49 -29.17
CA SER A 450 11.67 16.92 -30.16
C SER A 450 10.27 17.56 -30.14
N GLN A 451 9.91 18.25 -29.05
CA GLN A 451 8.60 18.89 -28.84
C GLN A 451 8.76 20.36 -28.39
N PRO A 452 9.27 21.25 -29.27
CA PRO A 452 9.51 22.67 -28.94
C PRO A 452 8.24 23.47 -28.63
N GLU A 453 7.07 22.97 -28.99
CA GLU A 453 5.77 23.57 -28.69
C GLU A 453 5.40 23.49 -27.20
N ILE A 454 5.83 22.45 -26.48
CA ILE A 454 5.59 22.32 -25.03
C ILE A 454 6.83 22.63 -24.19
N LEU A 455 8.02 22.19 -24.62
CA LEU A 455 9.27 22.44 -23.91
C LEU A 455 10.07 23.54 -24.62
N ASN A 456 10.00 24.76 -24.10
CA ASN A 456 10.75 25.91 -24.61
C ASN A 456 11.06 26.90 -23.48
N THR A 457 11.82 27.95 -23.77
CA THR A 457 12.24 28.95 -22.76
C THR A 457 11.09 29.76 -22.16
N THR A 458 9.92 29.80 -22.79
CA THR A 458 8.73 30.45 -22.22
C THR A 458 8.15 29.60 -21.10
N THR A 459 8.03 28.28 -21.33
CA THR A 459 7.50 27.34 -20.33
C THR A 459 8.53 26.97 -19.26
N PHE A 460 9.77 26.65 -19.68
CA PHE A 460 10.82 26.13 -18.79
C PHE A 460 11.67 27.23 -18.12
N GLY A 461 11.67 28.43 -18.70
CA GLY A 461 12.51 29.56 -18.28
C GLY A 461 13.87 29.64 -18.99
N ASN A 462 14.56 30.77 -18.77
CA ASN A 462 15.83 31.11 -19.42
C ASN A 462 17.09 30.68 -18.63
N THR A 463 16.92 30.09 -17.44
CA THR A 463 18.01 29.72 -16.53
C THR A 463 18.28 28.21 -16.50
N GLY A 464 17.60 27.44 -17.35
CA GLY A 464 17.75 25.98 -17.46
C GLY A 464 17.64 25.28 -16.10
N LEU A 465 18.49 24.27 -15.88
CA LEU A 465 18.41 23.43 -14.69
C LEU A 465 18.83 24.12 -13.37
N THR A 466 19.43 25.32 -13.41
CA THR A 466 19.80 26.06 -12.19
C THR A 466 18.60 26.59 -11.39
N ALA A 467 17.41 26.60 -11.98
CA ALA A 467 16.18 26.98 -11.29
C ALA A 467 15.58 25.85 -10.44
N TYR A 468 16.15 24.65 -10.48
CA TYR A 468 15.54 23.43 -9.95
C TYR A 468 16.47 22.69 -8.99
N SER A 469 15.88 22.09 -7.96
CA SER A 469 16.57 21.28 -6.94
C SER A 469 16.29 19.77 -7.09
N ARG A 470 15.32 19.38 -7.92
CA ARG A 470 15.05 17.99 -8.28
C ARG A 470 14.80 17.87 -9.78
N LEU A 471 15.39 16.84 -10.38
CA LEU A 471 15.20 16.40 -11.76
C LEU A 471 14.86 14.92 -11.72
N SER A 472 13.79 14.53 -12.40
CA SER A 472 13.37 13.13 -12.48
C SER A 472 12.95 12.78 -13.91
N SER A 473 13.11 11.50 -14.25
CA SER A 473 12.58 10.88 -15.45
C SER A 473 11.91 9.59 -15.01
N ASN A 474 10.60 9.45 -15.19
CA ASN A 474 9.86 8.26 -14.75
C ASN A 474 9.23 7.54 -15.95
N ASN A 475 10.04 6.75 -16.63
CA ASN A 475 9.58 5.93 -17.74
C ASN A 475 8.95 4.60 -17.27
N ALA A 476 8.63 4.44 -15.98
CA ALA A 476 7.88 3.32 -15.44
C ALA A 476 6.39 3.46 -15.81
N ARG A 477 6.05 3.04 -17.03
CA ARG A 477 4.79 3.30 -17.71
C ARG A 477 3.95 2.04 -17.80
N TRP A 478 3.33 1.67 -16.69
CA TRP A 478 2.22 0.71 -16.66
C TRP A 478 1.21 1.14 -15.59
N ALA A 479 -0.04 0.75 -15.78
CA ALA A 479 -1.09 1.03 -14.82
C ALA A 479 -1.33 -0.17 -13.92
N ILE A 480 -1.63 0.09 -12.64
CA ILE A 480 -1.93 -0.92 -11.62
C ILE A 480 -3.34 -0.66 -11.12
N ALA A 481 -4.28 -1.54 -11.45
CA ALA A 481 -5.61 -1.54 -10.86
C ALA A 481 -5.58 -2.25 -9.51
N ASP A 482 -5.46 -1.47 -8.44
CA ASP A 482 -5.25 -1.96 -7.07
C ASP A 482 -6.52 -1.97 -6.21
N GLU A 483 -7.58 -1.30 -6.64
CA GLU A 483 -8.85 -1.27 -5.91
C GLU A 483 -10.06 -1.33 -6.84
N LEU A 484 -11.05 -2.14 -6.44
CA LEU A 484 -12.40 -2.17 -7.00
C LEU A 484 -13.36 -2.22 -5.83
N ARG A 485 -14.25 -1.22 -5.72
CA ARG A 485 -15.23 -1.17 -4.64
C ARG A 485 -16.32 -2.21 -4.88
N VAL A 486 -16.75 -2.85 -3.80
CA VAL A 486 -17.90 -3.77 -3.83
C VAL A 486 -19.17 -2.94 -3.97
N PRO A 487 -19.86 -2.99 -5.12
CA PRO A 487 -21.08 -2.26 -5.32
C PRO A 487 -22.28 -2.99 -4.72
N THR A 488 -23.38 -2.27 -4.58
CA THR A 488 -24.66 -2.78 -4.09
C THR A 488 -25.74 -2.62 -5.14
N ASN A 489 -26.88 -3.28 -4.94
CA ASN A 489 -28.06 -3.08 -5.79
C ASN A 489 -28.73 -1.69 -5.61
N ALA A 490 -28.19 -0.82 -4.74
CA ALA A 490 -28.56 0.59 -4.63
C ALA A 490 -27.66 1.52 -5.46
N ASP A 491 -26.61 1.00 -6.09
CA ASP A 491 -25.65 1.77 -6.88
C ASP A 491 -25.99 1.77 -8.38
N LYS A 492 -25.82 2.94 -9.00
CA LYS A 492 -25.69 3.15 -10.46
C LYS A 492 -24.25 3.49 -10.87
N LYS A 493 -23.34 3.50 -9.92
CA LYS A 493 -21.94 3.87 -10.14
C LYS A 493 -21.02 2.77 -9.63
N ILE A 494 -19.97 2.52 -10.41
CA ILE A 494 -18.88 1.62 -10.02
C ILE A 494 -17.63 2.46 -9.84
N HIS A 495 -16.89 2.20 -8.76
CA HIS A 495 -15.68 2.93 -8.41
C HIS A 495 -14.52 1.97 -8.15
N GLY A 496 -13.31 2.46 -8.40
CA GLY A 496 -12.07 1.80 -8.05
C GLY A 496 -10.90 2.79 -8.11
N HIS A 497 -9.69 2.29 -7.93
CA HIS A 497 -8.47 3.10 -7.90
C HIS A 497 -7.39 2.49 -8.81
N ILE A 498 -6.60 3.37 -9.42
CA ILE A 498 -5.46 3.03 -10.25
C ILE A 498 -4.21 3.74 -9.70
N SER A 499 -3.13 2.98 -9.57
CA SER A 499 -1.80 3.47 -9.25
C SER A 499 -0.86 3.41 -10.46
N ILE A 500 0.10 4.32 -10.51
CA ILE A 500 1.21 4.37 -11.47
C ILE A 500 2.54 4.21 -10.71
N PRO A 501 3.46 3.36 -11.15
CA PRO A 501 4.77 3.23 -10.54
C PRO A 501 5.59 4.51 -10.57
N VAL A 502 6.41 4.68 -9.54
CA VAL A 502 7.49 5.67 -9.47
C VAL A 502 8.79 4.88 -9.33
N GLY A 503 9.42 4.59 -10.46
CA GLY A 503 10.54 3.67 -10.50
C GLY A 503 10.13 2.20 -10.30
N LEU A 504 10.83 1.48 -9.41
CA LEU A 504 10.66 0.03 -9.23
C LEU A 504 9.79 -0.35 -8.03
N GLU A 505 9.92 0.37 -6.91
CA GLU A 505 9.38 -0.06 -5.61
C GLU A 505 8.25 0.85 -5.11
N GLU A 506 8.12 2.07 -5.64
CA GLU A 506 7.10 3.03 -5.23
C GLU A 506 5.98 3.15 -6.27
N SER A 507 4.83 3.65 -5.84
CA SER A 507 3.73 4.00 -6.72
C SER A 507 2.97 5.22 -6.19
N ARG A 508 2.36 5.98 -7.09
CA ARG A 508 1.45 7.07 -6.77
C ARG A 508 0.09 6.82 -7.39
N SER A 509 -0.94 7.50 -6.88
CA SER A 509 -2.23 7.57 -7.58
C SER A 509 -2.06 8.08 -9.00
N ALA A 510 -2.79 7.47 -9.93
CA ALA A 510 -2.86 7.95 -11.29
C ALA A 510 -3.49 9.36 -11.34
N TRP A 511 -2.95 10.20 -12.19
CA TRP A 511 -3.43 11.56 -12.38
C TRP A 511 -4.68 11.60 -13.28
N GLU A 512 -5.27 12.79 -13.40
CA GLU A 512 -6.44 13.06 -14.23
C GLU A 512 -6.20 12.61 -15.66
N GLY A 513 -7.01 11.65 -16.13
CA GLY A 513 -6.93 11.11 -17.48
C GLY A 513 -5.69 10.26 -17.78
N GLU A 514 -4.80 10.03 -16.81
CA GLU A 514 -3.53 9.31 -17.03
C GLU A 514 -3.74 7.84 -17.38
N ALA A 515 -4.72 7.18 -16.75
CA ALA A 515 -5.11 5.82 -17.07
C ALA A 515 -6.56 5.71 -17.56
N THR A 516 -6.80 4.74 -18.43
CA THR A 516 -8.11 4.32 -18.92
C THR A 516 -8.39 2.92 -18.39
N VAL A 517 -9.58 2.72 -17.83
CA VAL A 517 -10.04 1.47 -17.21
C VAL A 517 -11.24 0.93 -17.98
N ILE A 518 -11.26 -0.37 -18.25
CA ILE A 518 -12.42 -1.07 -18.80
C ILE A 518 -12.99 -1.99 -17.72
N VAL A 519 -14.23 -1.75 -17.32
CA VAL A 519 -14.97 -2.53 -16.33
C VAL A 519 -15.98 -3.42 -17.05
N GLU A 520 -15.97 -4.71 -16.75
CA GLU A 520 -16.98 -5.68 -17.23
C GLU A 520 -18.03 -5.90 -16.13
N VAL A 521 -19.30 -5.71 -16.49
CA VAL A 521 -20.45 -6.08 -15.66
C VAL A 521 -21.09 -7.31 -16.28
N GLU A 522 -21.10 -8.42 -15.56
CA GLU A 522 -21.78 -9.65 -15.91
C GLU A 522 -23.09 -9.74 -15.12
N ARG A 523 -24.22 -9.68 -15.81
CA ARG A 523 -25.54 -9.81 -15.20
C ARG A 523 -25.78 -11.24 -14.73
N ALA A 524 -26.66 -11.44 -13.75
CA ALA A 524 -27.02 -12.76 -13.24
C ALA A 524 -27.48 -13.77 -14.32
N ASN A 525 -27.99 -13.29 -15.46
CA ASN A 525 -28.38 -14.12 -16.62
C ASN A 525 -27.20 -14.49 -17.56
N GLY A 526 -25.98 -14.08 -17.24
CA GLY A 526 -24.75 -14.29 -18.02
C GLY A 526 -24.45 -13.24 -19.09
N THR A 527 -25.29 -12.20 -19.23
CA THR A 527 -25.06 -11.12 -20.20
C THR A 527 -23.91 -10.23 -19.73
N LYS A 528 -22.99 -9.88 -20.62
CA LYS A 528 -21.80 -9.05 -20.28
C LYS A 528 -21.85 -7.71 -21.01
N THR A 529 -21.58 -6.62 -20.28
CA THR A 529 -21.37 -5.28 -20.83
C THR A 529 -20.04 -4.72 -20.36
N GLU A 530 -19.40 -3.92 -21.21
CA GLU A 530 -18.14 -3.25 -20.90
C GLU A 530 -18.35 -1.75 -20.84
N HIS A 531 -17.73 -1.13 -19.85
CA HIS A 531 -17.80 0.30 -19.61
C HIS A 531 -16.38 0.85 -19.50
N THR A 532 -16.12 2.01 -20.12
CA THR A 532 -14.81 2.65 -20.11
C THR A 532 -14.85 3.91 -19.26
N ALA A 533 -13.90 4.07 -18.35
CA ALA A 533 -13.70 5.27 -17.56
C ALA A 533 -12.23 5.70 -17.59
N LYS A 534 -11.97 6.94 -17.18
CA LYS A 534 -10.62 7.45 -16.94
C LYS A 534 -10.43 7.77 -15.47
N THR A 535 -9.16 7.78 -15.05
CA THR A 535 -8.79 8.22 -13.70
C THR A 535 -9.05 9.71 -13.52
N VAL A 536 -9.40 10.11 -12.30
CA VAL A 536 -9.68 11.51 -11.96
C VAL A 536 -8.85 11.99 -10.77
N GLY A 537 -8.56 13.30 -10.77
CA GLY A 537 -7.76 13.98 -9.76
C GLY A 537 -6.25 13.93 -10.03
N HIS A 538 -5.53 14.94 -9.56
CA HIS A 538 -4.10 15.09 -9.83
C HIS A 538 -3.29 15.60 -8.62
N SER A 539 -3.85 16.51 -7.82
CA SER A 539 -3.12 17.24 -6.77
C SER A 539 -4.04 17.65 -5.60
N ASN A 540 -3.52 18.34 -4.58
CA ASN A 540 -4.37 18.90 -3.50
C ASN A 540 -5.41 19.93 -4.00
N GLU A 541 -5.17 20.55 -5.15
CA GLU A 541 -6.07 21.56 -5.75
C GLU A 541 -7.18 20.90 -6.58
N GLU A 542 -6.89 19.74 -7.15
CA GLU A 542 -7.84 18.86 -7.83
C GLU A 542 -7.75 17.46 -7.20
N PRO A 543 -8.25 17.29 -5.97
CA PRO A 543 -8.02 16.09 -5.18
C PRO A 543 -8.78 14.87 -5.70
N GLY A 544 -9.43 14.94 -6.87
CA GLY A 544 -10.24 13.86 -7.42
C GLY A 544 -11.67 13.86 -6.88
N ILE A 545 -12.27 12.68 -6.76
CA ILE A 545 -13.68 12.52 -6.40
C ILE A 545 -13.85 12.01 -4.97
N SER A 546 -14.86 12.51 -4.27
CA SER A 546 -15.34 11.89 -3.03
C SER A 546 -16.30 10.77 -3.38
N ILE A 547 -15.99 9.57 -2.91
CA ILE A 547 -16.86 8.41 -3.06
C ILE A 547 -17.32 7.98 -1.67
N TYR A 548 -18.59 7.64 -1.55
CA TYR A 548 -19.11 6.98 -0.35
C TYR A 548 -18.86 7.73 0.97
N GLY A 549 -18.78 9.06 0.93
CA GLY A 549 -18.55 9.91 2.11
C GLY A 549 -17.08 9.98 2.56
N GLU A 550 -16.15 9.42 1.79
CA GLU A 550 -14.71 9.55 1.99
C GLU A 550 -14.20 10.92 1.53
N GLU A 551 -13.06 11.35 2.06
CA GLU A 551 -12.37 12.54 1.55
C GLU A 551 -11.98 12.35 0.07
N PRO A 552 -12.04 13.40 -0.77
CA PRO A 552 -11.60 13.32 -2.15
C PRO A 552 -10.15 12.83 -2.26
N ARG A 553 -9.89 11.88 -3.18
CA ARG A 553 -8.53 11.44 -3.52
C ARG A 553 -8.35 11.15 -5.02
N ALA A 554 -7.12 11.32 -5.49
CA ALA A 554 -6.73 11.09 -6.88
C ALA A 554 -6.66 9.59 -7.22
N GLY A 555 -6.52 9.27 -8.51
CA GLY A 555 -6.39 7.90 -9.01
C GLY A 555 -7.69 7.11 -9.06
N LEU A 556 -8.79 7.68 -8.58
CA LEU A 556 -10.10 7.05 -8.64
C LEU A 556 -10.64 7.05 -10.07
N PHE A 557 -11.50 6.09 -10.40
CA PHE A 557 -12.35 6.14 -11.60
C PHE A 557 -13.81 5.97 -11.21
N GLU A 558 -14.72 6.50 -12.01
CA GLU A 558 -16.17 6.33 -11.87
C GLU A 558 -16.76 5.86 -13.20
N VAL A 559 -17.53 4.78 -13.15
CA VAL A 559 -18.35 4.30 -14.27
C VAL A 559 -19.81 4.53 -13.90
N GLU A 560 -20.52 5.32 -14.71
CA GLU A 560 -21.97 5.52 -14.59
C GLU A 560 -22.73 4.46 -15.41
N LEU A 561 -23.78 3.89 -14.81
CA LEU A 561 -24.65 2.86 -15.38
C LEU A 561 -26.05 3.43 -15.62
N GLU A 562 -26.71 2.97 -16.69
CA GLU A 562 -28.09 3.37 -16.99
C GLU A 562 -29.09 2.83 -15.96
N GLU A 563 -28.87 1.58 -15.53
CA GLU A 563 -29.71 0.82 -14.62
C GLU A 563 -28.97 0.49 -13.32
N TYR A 564 -29.72 0.27 -12.24
CA TYR A 564 -29.15 -0.27 -11.01
C TYR A 564 -28.58 -1.66 -11.23
N LEU A 565 -27.53 -1.96 -10.47
CA LEU A 565 -27.02 -3.31 -10.34
C LEU A 565 -28.05 -4.19 -9.62
N GLN A 566 -28.02 -5.50 -9.89
CA GLN A 566 -28.96 -6.47 -9.32
C GLN A 566 -28.23 -7.53 -8.50
N LYS A 567 -28.96 -8.21 -7.61
CA LYS A 567 -28.42 -9.35 -6.86
C LYS A 567 -27.90 -10.41 -7.82
N GLY A 568 -26.67 -10.87 -7.62
CA GLY A 568 -26.01 -11.87 -8.47
C GLY A 568 -25.28 -11.30 -9.70
N ASP A 569 -25.37 -10.00 -9.95
CA ASP A 569 -24.49 -9.33 -10.92
C ASP A 569 -23.05 -9.35 -10.40
N LYS A 570 -22.08 -9.46 -11.31
CA LYS A 570 -20.65 -9.51 -11.02
C LYS A 570 -19.92 -8.39 -11.75
N VAL A 571 -18.96 -7.78 -11.07
CA VAL A 571 -18.18 -6.66 -11.59
C VAL A 571 -16.70 -6.99 -11.48
N LYS A 572 -15.93 -6.71 -12.54
CA LYS A 572 -14.47 -6.80 -12.50
C LYS A 572 -13.82 -5.75 -13.38
N ILE A 573 -12.60 -5.38 -13.05
CA ILE A 573 -11.73 -4.64 -13.97
C ILE A 573 -11.22 -5.65 -15.00
N LYS A 574 -11.56 -5.42 -16.27
CA LYS A 574 -11.21 -6.31 -17.39
C LYS A 574 -9.87 -5.94 -18.01
N ASP A 575 -9.62 -4.64 -18.13
CA ASP A 575 -8.40 -4.09 -18.72
C ASP A 575 -8.10 -2.73 -18.08
N VAL A 576 -6.81 -2.40 -18.01
CA VAL A 576 -6.32 -1.09 -17.58
C VAL A 576 -5.10 -0.73 -18.40
N ARG A 577 -4.99 0.53 -18.82
CA ARG A 577 -3.86 1.02 -19.62
C ARG A 577 -3.63 2.50 -19.42
N LEU A 578 -2.41 2.95 -19.68
CA LEU A 578 -2.12 4.37 -19.80
C LEU A 578 -2.81 4.98 -21.02
N THR A 579 -3.23 6.23 -20.90
CA THR A 579 -3.88 6.98 -21.98
C THR A 579 -2.86 7.51 -23.00
N SER A 580 -1.61 7.70 -22.59
CA SER A 580 -0.50 8.18 -23.41
C SER A 580 0.81 7.47 -23.05
N GLY A 581 1.79 7.53 -23.95
CA GLY A 581 3.06 6.82 -23.82
C GLY A 581 2.96 5.34 -24.19
N GLU A 582 4.08 4.76 -24.60
CA GLU A 582 4.20 3.32 -24.81
C GLU A 582 4.45 2.61 -23.48
N LEU A 583 3.85 1.43 -23.30
CA LEU A 583 4.10 0.52 -22.18
C LEU A 583 5.60 0.21 -22.10
N THR A 584 6.18 0.33 -20.91
CA THR A 584 7.60 0.03 -20.71
C THR A 584 7.92 -1.40 -21.13
N GLN A 585 8.94 -1.57 -21.97
CA GLN A 585 9.33 -2.89 -22.47
C GLN A 585 9.67 -3.84 -21.29
N GLY A 586 9.07 -5.03 -21.31
CA GLY A 586 9.25 -6.05 -20.27
C GLY A 586 8.28 -5.94 -19.10
N TYR A 587 7.40 -4.94 -19.09
CA TYR A 587 6.34 -4.76 -18.09
C TYR A 587 4.96 -4.94 -18.71
N GLU A 588 3.96 -5.17 -17.86
CA GLU A 588 2.55 -5.29 -18.22
C GLU A 588 1.68 -4.46 -17.29
N ASN A 589 0.50 -4.05 -17.76
CA ASN A 589 -0.50 -3.46 -16.88
C ASN A 589 -1.00 -4.54 -15.90
N ILE A 590 -1.14 -4.18 -14.64
CA ILE A 590 -1.40 -5.12 -13.56
C ILE A 590 -2.83 -4.93 -13.06
N ILE A 591 -3.59 -6.01 -12.91
CA ILE A 591 -4.89 -6.01 -12.25
C ILE A 591 -4.75 -6.87 -11.00
N LEU A 592 -4.76 -6.22 -9.84
CA LEU A 592 -4.66 -6.87 -8.53
C LEU A 592 -6.02 -7.15 -7.89
N THR A 593 -7.10 -6.68 -8.52
CA THR A 593 -8.47 -6.81 -8.02
C THR A 593 -9.12 -8.10 -8.50
N ASP A 594 -9.92 -8.71 -7.62
CA ASP A 594 -10.76 -9.85 -7.95
C ASP A 594 -12.11 -9.40 -8.56
N THR A 595 -12.86 -10.37 -9.09
CA THR A 595 -14.27 -10.15 -9.43
C THR A 595 -15.09 -10.01 -8.15
N VAL A 596 -15.83 -8.91 -8.02
CA VAL A 596 -16.74 -8.66 -6.90
C VAL A 596 -18.18 -8.97 -7.29
N GLU A 597 -18.97 -9.49 -6.35
CA GLU A 597 -20.40 -9.73 -6.53
C GLU A 597 -21.21 -8.60 -5.88
N VAL A 598 -22.29 -8.19 -6.55
CA VAL A 598 -23.15 -7.11 -6.07
C VAL A 598 -23.90 -7.54 -4.81
N PHE A 599 -23.73 -6.78 -3.73
CA PHE A 599 -24.43 -7.05 -2.48
C PHE A 599 -25.88 -6.51 -2.52
N PRO A 600 -26.90 -7.32 -2.18
CA PRO A 600 -28.28 -6.86 -2.09
C PRO A 600 -28.53 -6.07 -0.79
N ILE A 601 -28.35 -4.75 -0.84
CA ILE A 601 -28.48 -3.84 0.32
C ILE A 601 -29.89 -3.25 0.50
N ILE A 602 -30.69 -3.24 -0.57
CA ILE A 602 -32.03 -2.63 -0.53
C ILE A 602 -32.93 -3.44 0.42
N PRO A 603 -33.53 -2.81 1.46
CA PRO A 603 -34.47 -3.49 2.36
C PRO A 603 -35.70 -4.06 1.65
N PRO A 604 -36.43 -5.01 2.29
CA PRO A 604 -37.71 -5.51 1.81
C PRO A 604 -38.72 -4.40 1.48
N THR A 605 -39.67 -4.66 0.59
CA THR A 605 -40.76 -3.70 0.34
C THR A 605 -41.63 -3.58 1.59
N PRO A 606 -41.92 -2.38 2.11
CA PRO A 606 -42.70 -2.21 3.35
C PRO A 606 -44.05 -2.95 3.32
N ALA A 607 -44.47 -3.46 4.48
CA ALA A 607 -45.69 -4.25 4.61
C ALA A 607 -46.95 -3.45 4.24
N LYS A 608 -47.91 -4.10 3.57
CA LYS A 608 -49.19 -3.51 3.20
C LYS A 608 -50.26 -3.90 4.23
N PHE A 609 -51.18 -2.97 4.49
CA PHE A 609 -52.33 -3.17 5.38
C PHE A 609 -53.62 -2.78 4.65
N SER A 610 -54.76 -3.35 5.05
CA SER A 610 -56.07 -3.02 4.49
C SER A 610 -56.50 -1.58 4.79
N SER A 611 -55.97 -1.01 5.87
CA SER A 611 -56.20 0.36 6.34
C SER A 611 -54.90 0.93 6.92
N SER A 612 -54.68 2.24 6.79
CA SER A 612 -53.61 2.97 7.48
C SER A 612 -54.00 3.35 8.92
N VAL A 613 -55.19 2.96 9.36
CA VAL A 613 -55.76 3.27 10.68
C VAL A 613 -56.03 1.99 11.45
N VAL A 614 -55.69 2.00 12.73
CA VAL A 614 -55.93 0.92 13.70
C VAL A 614 -56.91 1.42 14.78
N SER A 615 -57.92 0.64 15.14
CA SER A 615 -58.83 1.01 16.23
C SER A 615 -58.09 0.92 17.58
N ASN A 616 -58.36 1.84 18.49
CA ASN A 616 -57.79 1.88 19.85
C ASN A 616 -58.17 0.68 20.76
N ASP A 617 -59.15 -0.13 20.37
CA ASP A 617 -59.51 -1.39 21.03
C ASP A 617 -58.99 -2.63 20.28
N SER A 618 -58.20 -2.45 19.22
CA SER A 618 -57.62 -3.56 18.45
C SER A 618 -56.62 -4.34 19.30
N THR A 619 -56.85 -5.65 19.42
CA THR A 619 -55.91 -6.58 20.07
C THR A 619 -54.97 -7.24 19.08
N THR A 620 -55.28 -7.20 17.77
CA THR A 620 -54.42 -7.72 16.71
C THR A 620 -54.53 -6.88 15.45
N ILE A 621 -53.48 -6.85 14.63
CA ILE A 621 -53.52 -6.29 13.27
C ILE A 621 -52.95 -7.30 12.27
N GLN A 622 -53.53 -7.36 11.07
CA GLN A 622 -53.07 -8.26 10.01
C GLN A 622 -52.40 -7.44 8.89
N GLY A 623 -51.16 -7.81 8.57
CA GLY A 623 -50.39 -7.23 7.47
C GLY A 623 -50.14 -8.23 6.35
N PHE A 624 -49.63 -7.71 5.23
CA PHE A 624 -49.22 -8.48 4.06
C PHE A 624 -47.84 -8.04 3.59
N THR A 625 -46.99 -8.98 3.21
CA THR A 625 -45.70 -8.72 2.56
C THR A 625 -45.53 -9.57 1.31
N GLU A 626 -44.90 -9.00 0.29
CA GLU A 626 -44.50 -9.74 -0.91
C GLU A 626 -43.19 -10.51 -0.67
N ASN A 627 -42.39 -10.07 0.30
CA ASN A 627 -41.14 -10.71 0.72
C ASN A 627 -41.44 -11.77 1.79
N LYS A 628 -41.43 -13.05 1.42
CA LYS A 628 -41.79 -14.16 2.33
C LYS A 628 -40.69 -14.56 3.30
N GLU A 629 -39.43 -14.35 2.92
CA GLU A 629 -38.27 -14.67 3.74
C GLU A 629 -37.81 -13.43 4.52
N VAL A 630 -38.68 -12.97 5.44
CA VAL A 630 -38.41 -11.80 6.28
C VAL A 630 -38.81 -12.05 7.72
N THR A 631 -38.16 -11.34 8.63
CA THR A 631 -38.62 -11.19 10.02
C THR A 631 -39.44 -9.91 10.13
N VAL A 632 -40.58 -9.98 10.83
CA VAL A 632 -41.43 -8.81 11.13
C VAL A 632 -41.11 -8.32 12.53
N THR A 633 -40.82 -7.03 12.67
CA THR A 633 -40.78 -6.35 13.97
C THR A 633 -41.69 -5.14 13.96
N ALA A 634 -42.08 -4.64 15.12
CA ALA A 634 -42.94 -3.46 15.19
C ALA A 634 -42.65 -2.62 16.43
N THR A 635 -42.99 -1.34 16.38
CA THR A 635 -42.95 -0.42 17.52
C THR A 635 -44.31 0.24 17.74
N HIS A 636 -44.60 0.62 18.97
CA HIS A 636 -45.72 1.47 19.38
C HIS A 636 -45.14 2.74 20.01
N ASN A 637 -45.28 3.89 19.35
CA ASN A 637 -44.63 5.15 19.75
C ASN A 637 -43.13 4.98 20.04
N ASP A 638 -42.42 4.32 19.12
CA ASP A 638 -40.99 3.97 19.21
C ASP A 638 -40.62 2.89 20.24
N GLU A 639 -41.56 2.41 21.06
CA GLU A 639 -41.33 1.31 21.99
C GLU A 639 -41.55 -0.05 21.30
N PRO A 640 -40.60 -1.01 21.36
CA PRO A 640 -40.72 -2.29 20.67
C PRO A 640 -41.94 -3.11 21.09
N ILE A 641 -42.62 -3.73 20.13
CA ILE A 641 -43.67 -4.74 20.31
C ILE A 641 -43.03 -6.12 20.29
N ASN A 642 -43.50 -7.03 21.16
CA ASN A 642 -43.03 -8.41 21.15
C ASN A 642 -43.50 -9.10 19.85
N THR A 643 -42.54 -9.53 19.04
CA THR A 643 -42.77 -10.11 17.72
C THR A 643 -42.13 -11.48 17.55
N GLU A 644 -41.67 -12.11 18.64
CA GLU A 644 -40.96 -13.41 18.60
C GLU A 644 -41.77 -14.55 17.97
N ASN A 645 -43.10 -14.48 18.05
CA ASN A 645 -44.01 -15.51 17.52
C ASN A 645 -44.67 -15.11 16.18
N VAL A 646 -44.26 -13.99 15.58
CA VAL A 646 -44.84 -13.53 14.31
C VAL A 646 -44.23 -14.34 13.17
N VAL A 647 -45.10 -15.00 12.40
CA VAL A 647 -44.70 -15.80 11.23
C VAL A 647 -45.37 -15.21 10.00
N VAL A 648 -44.60 -15.09 8.91
CA VAL A 648 -45.14 -14.75 7.59
C VAL A 648 -45.62 -16.04 6.94
N GLU A 649 -46.91 -16.10 6.67
CA GLU A 649 -47.57 -17.25 6.06
C GLU A 649 -47.19 -17.39 4.58
N ASN A 650 -47.44 -18.57 3.99
CA ASN A 650 -47.11 -18.85 2.60
C ASN A 650 -47.81 -17.92 1.59
N ASP A 651 -48.94 -17.34 1.98
CA ASP A 651 -49.67 -16.36 1.18
C ASP A 651 -49.17 -14.92 1.38
N GLY A 652 -48.18 -14.70 2.26
CA GLY A 652 -47.60 -13.39 2.56
C GLY A 652 -48.27 -12.66 3.73
N THR A 653 -49.32 -13.22 4.34
CA THR A 653 -50.00 -12.60 5.48
C THR A 653 -49.25 -12.84 6.79
N PHE A 654 -49.38 -11.91 7.75
CA PHE A 654 -48.88 -12.08 9.12
C PHE A 654 -49.80 -11.33 10.10
N THR A 655 -49.79 -11.75 11.37
CA THR A 655 -50.59 -11.12 12.43
C THR A 655 -49.67 -10.61 13.53
N LEU A 656 -49.84 -9.35 13.91
CA LEU A 656 -49.20 -8.76 15.09
C LEU A 656 -50.18 -8.75 16.26
N ASP A 657 -49.72 -9.23 17.41
CA ASP A 657 -50.45 -9.18 18.66
C ASP A 657 -50.18 -7.83 19.36
N LEU A 658 -51.26 -7.12 19.68
CA LEU A 658 -51.29 -5.85 20.38
C LEU A 658 -51.96 -5.96 21.76
N SER A 659 -52.32 -7.16 22.21
CA SER A 659 -53.09 -7.40 23.45
C SER A 659 -52.41 -6.84 24.71
N ASP A 660 -51.08 -6.76 24.70
CA ASP A 660 -50.27 -6.20 25.80
C ASP A 660 -50.07 -4.67 25.70
N ARG A 661 -50.71 -4.00 24.74
CA ARG A 661 -50.57 -2.56 24.49
C ARG A 661 -51.85 -1.80 24.86
N ILE A 662 -51.66 -0.61 25.40
CA ILE A 662 -52.75 0.35 25.62
C ILE A 662 -52.67 1.37 24.50
N LEU A 663 -53.58 1.29 23.54
CA LEU A 663 -53.59 2.15 22.35
C LEU A 663 -54.42 3.42 22.62
N GLN A 664 -53.85 4.58 22.33
CA GLN A 664 -54.46 5.90 22.44
C GLN A 664 -54.59 6.54 21.05
N GLU A 665 -55.55 7.48 20.90
CA GLU A 665 -55.69 8.24 19.65
C GLU A 665 -54.37 8.95 19.31
N ASP A 666 -54.02 8.96 18.02
CA ASP A 666 -52.77 9.48 17.44
C ASP A 666 -51.49 8.68 17.74
N ASP A 667 -51.59 7.56 18.47
CA ASP A 667 -50.45 6.65 18.61
C ASP A 667 -50.02 6.10 17.24
N LYS A 668 -48.72 5.83 17.11
CA LYS A 668 -48.13 5.26 15.89
C LYS A 668 -47.69 3.84 16.13
N ILE A 669 -48.16 2.94 15.28
CA ILE A 669 -47.63 1.58 15.16
C ILE A 669 -46.81 1.53 13.89
N GLN A 670 -45.50 1.31 14.00
CA GLN A 670 -44.62 1.21 12.83
C GLN A 670 -44.15 -0.24 12.66
N VAL A 671 -44.33 -0.79 11.47
CA VAL A 671 -44.07 -2.21 11.17
C VAL A 671 -42.91 -2.33 10.19
N PHE A 672 -41.85 -3.01 10.64
CA PHE A 672 -40.59 -3.17 9.94
C PHE A 672 -40.46 -4.59 9.42
N LEU A 673 -39.96 -4.71 8.20
CA LEU A 673 -39.53 -5.99 7.63
C LEU A 673 -38.01 -5.99 7.52
N LYS A 674 -37.41 -7.14 7.84
CA LYS A 674 -35.98 -7.39 7.68
C LYS A 674 -35.75 -8.66 6.87
N ASP A 675 -34.87 -8.60 5.86
CA ASP A 675 -34.44 -9.77 5.10
C ASP A 675 -33.32 -10.58 5.80
N LEU A 676 -32.86 -11.63 5.13
CA LEU A 676 -31.80 -12.52 5.59
C LEU A 676 -30.57 -12.50 4.66
N GLU A 677 -30.29 -11.36 4.01
CA GLU A 677 -29.18 -11.21 3.06
C GLU A 677 -27.79 -11.13 3.75
N GLY A 678 -27.76 -11.04 5.08
CA GLY A 678 -26.54 -11.05 5.88
C GLY A 678 -25.83 -9.69 5.95
N SER A 679 -24.57 -9.74 6.41
CA SER A 679 -23.74 -8.56 6.62
C SER A 679 -23.12 -8.03 5.33
N ALA A 680 -23.46 -6.81 4.94
CA ALA A 680 -22.77 -6.15 3.82
C ALA A 680 -21.31 -5.81 4.18
N ALA A 681 -21.00 -5.65 5.46
CA ALA A 681 -19.64 -5.40 5.94
C ALA A 681 -18.76 -6.63 5.71
N ALA A 682 -19.30 -7.84 5.94
CA ALA A 682 -18.60 -9.09 5.62
C ALA A 682 -18.38 -9.28 4.12
N ALA A 683 -19.25 -8.69 3.29
CA ALA A 683 -19.09 -8.65 1.83
C ALA A 683 -18.13 -7.54 1.35
N GLY A 684 -17.58 -6.71 2.25
CA GLY A 684 -16.64 -5.62 1.90
C GLY A 684 -17.30 -4.32 1.43
N VAL A 685 -18.61 -4.13 1.65
CA VAL A 685 -19.30 -2.88 1.32
C VAL A 685 -18.89 -1.78 2.30
N MET A 686 -18.47 -0.64 1.75
CA MET A 686 -17.96 0.51 2.51
C MET A 686 -19.06 1.55 2.80
N ASN A 687 -18.97 2.23 3.95
CA ASN A 687 -19.95 3.21 4.45
C ASN A 687 -21.39 2.66 4.42
N LEU A 688 -21.68 1.75 5.35
CA LEU A 688 -22.96 1.03 5.43
C LEU A 688 -24.13 1.93 5.86
N PRO A 689 -25.35 1.68 5.37
CA PRO A 689 -26.53 2.31 5.93
C PRO A 689 -26.83 1.71 7.31
N ILE A 690 -27.49 2.48 8.18
CA ILE A 690 -27.95 2.02 9.51
C ILE A 690 -28.96 0.86 9.44
N THR A 691 -29.45 0.54 8.25
CA THR A 691 -30.44 -0.51 7.98
C THR A 691 -29.84 -1.89 7.79
N ASN A 692 -28.52 -2.06 7.64
CA ASN A 692 -27.89 -3.38 7.49
C ASN A 692 -27.18 -3.80 8.79
N ASP A 693 -27.33 -5.07 9.16
CA ASP A 693 -26.55 -5.71 10.22
C ASP A 693 -26.15 -7.15 9.86
N GLU A 694 -25.70 -7.96 10.83
CA GLU A 694 -25.26 -9.34 10.57
C GLU A 694 -26.35 -10.25 9.98
N GLN A 695 -27.62 -9.92 10.18
CA GLN A 695 -28.75 -10.72 9.69
C GLN A 695 -29.19 -10.29 8.30
N GLY A 696 -29.24 -8.98 8.02
CA GLY A 696 -29.73 -8.48 6.75
C GLY A 696 -30.16 -7.01 6.83
N ASN A 697 -31.01 -6.61 5.89
CA ASN A 697 -31.48 -5.24 5.72
C ASN A 697 -32.88 -5.06 6.29
N ILE A 698 -33.05 -4.13 7.23
CA ILE A 698 -34.35 -3.74 7.81
C ILE A 698 -34.87 -2.45 7.16
N ASN A 699 -36.19 -2.31 7.04
CA ASN A 699 -36.78 -1.02 6.66
C ASN A 699 -36.29 0.11 7.59
N PRO A 700 -35.98 1.31 7.07
CA PRO A 700 -35.62 2.44 7.91
C PRO A 700 -36.86 3.01 8.62
N LYS A 701 -36.64 3.66 9.78
CA LYS A 701 -37.69 4.37 10.55
C LYS A 701 -38.28 5.56 9.80
N SER A 702 -37.50 6.18 8.93
CA SER A 702 -37.90 7.30 8.07
C SER A 702 -37.18 7.16 6.73
N PRO A 703 -37.64 7.81 5.64
CA PRO A 703 -37.02 7.62 4.33
C PRO A 703 -35.51 7.88 4.39
N LEU A 704 -34.71 6.93 3.91
CA LEU A 704 -33.26 6.95 4.03
C LEU A 704 -32.62 6.93 2.64
N SER A 705 -31.94 8.01 2.28
CA SER A 705 -31.11 8.02 1.08
C SER A 705 -29.83 7.20 1.32
N PHE A 706 -29.57 6.24 0.45
CA PHE A 706 -28.34 5.48 0.42
C PHE A 706 -27.86 5.32 -1.02
N ARG A 707 -26.63 5.77 -1.29
CA ARG A 707 -26.04 5.78 -2.64
C ARG A 707 -26.96 6.53 -3.63
N ASP A 708 -27.37 5.87 -4.70
CA ASP A 708 -28.24 6.41 -5.74
C ASP A 708 -29.72 6.06 -5.52
N LYS A 709 -30.10 5.53 -4.35
CA LYS A 709 -31.47 5.08 -4.07
C LYS A 709 -32.04 5.64 -2.75
N LEU A 710 -33.34 5.91 -2.75
CA LEU A 710 -34.11 6.23 -1.56
C LEU A 710 -34.78 4.96 -1.04
N PHE A 711 -34.52 4.59 0.21
CA PHE A 711 -35.22 3.50 0.89
C PHE A 711 -36.49 4.05 1.52
N ASP A 712 -37.63 3.43 1.20
CA ASP A 712 -38.92 3.75 1.80
C ASP A 712 -38.93 3.41 3.29
N GLU A 713 -39.61 4.22 4.09
CA GLU A 713 -39.78 3.94 5.51
C GLU A 713 -40.66 2.71 5.77
N ALA A 714 -40.47 2.11 6.93
CA ALA A 714 -41.36 1.09 7.46
C ALA A 714 -42.80 1.62 7.59
N THR A 715 -43.78 0.77 7.30
CA THR A 715 -45.19 1.17 7.23
C THR A 715 -45.67 1.69 8.58
N VAL A 716 -46.24 2.90 8.56
CA VAL A 716 -46.80 3.56 9.75
C VAL A 716 -48.31 3.47 9.73
N LEU A 717 -48.88 2.94 10.80
CA LEU A 717 -50.31 2.93 11.08
C LEU A 717 -50.60 3.90 12.22
N THR A 718 -51.72 4.61 12.13
CA THR A 718 -52.16 5.56 13.18
C THR A 718 -53.34 5.00 13.94
N VAL A 719 -53.27 5.03 15.27
CA VAL A 719 -54.37 4.62 16.13
C VAL A 719 -55.43 5.71 16.18
N GLN A 720 -56.70 5.33 16.09
CA GLN A 720 -57.84 6.24 16.22
C GLN A 720 -58.93 5.63 17.09
N ASP A 721 -59.77 6.47 17.72
CA ASP A 721 -60.95 6.01 18.45
C ASP A 721 -62.08 5.66 17.47
N LEU A 722 -62.15 4.38 17.11
CA LEU A 722 -63.20 3.82 16.25
C LEU A 722 -64.21 2.98 17.04
N ARG A 723 -64.19 3.04 18.37
CA ARG A 723 -65.12 2.26 19.20
C ARG A 723 -66.57 2.58 18.85
N PRO A 724 -67.44 1.56 18.80
CA PRO A 724 -68.88 1.78 18.72
C PRO A 724 -69.33 2.67 19.89
N VAL A 725 -70.09 3.73 19.60
CA VAL A 725 -70.68 4.58 20.64
C VAL A 725 -72.04 4.02 21.03
N SER A 726 -72.31 3.94 22.33
CA SER A 726 -73.61 3.50 22.85
C SER A 726 -74.76 4.40 22.35
N PRO A 727 -75.96 3.86 22.09
CA PRO A 727 -77.13 4.68 21.81
C PRO A 727 -77.47 5.60 23.01
N VAL A 728 -77.68 6.90 22.75
CA VAL A 728 -78.16 7.88 23.73
C VAL A 728 -79.63 8.24 23.50
N ASP A 729 -80.27 8.83 24.50
CA ASP A 729 -81.67 9.23 24.42
C ASP A 729 -81.84 10.38 23.41
N PRO A 730 -82.65 10.22 22.35
CA PRO A 730 -82.86 11.29 21.37
C PRO A 730 -83.56 12.53 21.95
N LEU A 731 -84.19 12.42 23.13
CA LEU A 731 -84.80 13.53 23.87
C LEU A 731 -83.91 14.07 25.00
N ASP A 732 -82.88 13.31 25.40
CA ASP A 732 -81.89 13.70 26.42
C ASP A 732 -80.48 13.14 26.04
N PRO A 733 -79.76 13.80 25.12
CA PRO A 733 -78.57 13.22 24.47
C PRO A 733 -77.39 12.88 25.39
N GLU A 734 -77.43 13.31 26.65
CA GLU A 734 -76.40 13.00 27.66
C GLU A 734 -76.66 11.67 28.40
N THR A 735 -77.81 11.04 28.17
CA THR A 735 -78.23 9.81 28.85
C THR A 735 -78.10 8.61 27.92
N GLU A 736 -77.21 7.66 28.25
CA GLU A 736 -77.13 6.37 27.56
C GLU A 736 -78.40 5.54 27.79
N ILE A 737 -78.90 4.90 26.72
CA ILE A 737 -80.11 4.08 26.76
C ILE A 737 -79.90 2.74 26.07
N ASN A 738 -80.79 1.79 26.36
CA ASN A 738 -80.79 0.47 25.75
C ASN A 738 -82.06 0.25 24.91
N PRO A 739 -82.05 0.51 23.59
CA PRO A 739 -83.22 0.30 22.73
C PRO A 739 -83.59 -1.19 22.57
N GLU A 740 -84.89 -1.50 22.43
CA GLU A 740 -85.37 -2.89 22.39
C GLU A 740 -84.99 -3.72 21.15
N ASN A 741 -84.59 -3.07 20.06
CA ASN A 741 -84.44 -3.64 18.72
C ASN A 741 -83.16 -3.14 18.03
N LYS A 742 -82.01 -3.32 18.70
CA LYS A 742 -80.71 -2.90 18.14
C LYS A 742 -80.44 -3.55 16.78
N PRO A 743 -80.11 -2.75 15.74
CA PRO A 743 -79.75 -3.29 14.44
C PRO A 743 -78.36 -3.95 14.49
N GLN A 744 -78.09 -4.84 13.54
CA GLN A 744 -76.73 -5.27 13.24
C GLN A 744 -76.09 -4.23 12.30
N LEU A 745 -74.98 -3.63 12.73
CA LEU A 745 -74.25 -2.61 11.98
C LEU A 745 -72.90 -3.18 11.50
N PRO A 746 -72.34 -2.71 10.37
CA PRO A 746 -70.99 -3.09 9.95
C PRO A 746 -69.94 -2.68 11.00
N GLU A 747 -68.88 -3.47 11.14
CA GLU A 747 -67.78 -3.20 12.08
C GLU A 747 -66.83 -2.09 11.54
N ASP A 748 -66.58 -2.06 10.23
CA ASP A 748 -65.63 -1.11 9.60
C ASP A 748 -66.31 0.17 9.05
N GLN A 749 -67.05 0.90 9.88
CA GLN A 749 -67.73 2.14 9.44
C GLN A 749 -66.79 3.36 9.35
N GLY A 750 -65.59 3.29 9.94
CA GLY A 750 -64.63 4.39 10.00
C GLY A 750 -65.07 5.54 10.91
N ARG A 751 -64.47 6.72 10.74
CA ARG A 751 -64.69 7.90 11.62
C ARG A 751 -66.06 8.56 11.48
N LEU A 752 -66.83 8.23 10.46
CA LEU A 752 -68.22 8.67 10.32
C LEU A 752 -69.09 7.40 10.38
N SER A 753 -69.58 7.08 11.57
CA SER A 753 -70.29 5.83 11.83
C SER A 753 -71.75 6.07 12.19
N ILE A 754 -72.61 5.13 11.82
CA ILE A 754 -73.93 4.99 12.42
C ILE A 754 -73.73 4.19 13.72
N ASP A 755 -74.20 4.76 14.82
CA ASP A 755 -74.14 4.12 16.14
C ASP A 755 -75.45 3.38 16.45
N PHE A 756 -76.57 3.90 15.94
CA PHE A 756 -77.89 3.31 16.10
C PHE A 756 -78.84 3.74 14.98
N VAL A 757 -79.76 2.84 14.59
CA VAL A 757 -80.93 3.18 13.77
C VAL A 757 -82.13 2.36 14.23
N SER A 758 -83.25 3.03 14.48
CA SER A 758 -84.50 2.37 14.86
C SER A 758 -84.98 1.40 13.78
N GLN A 759 -85.33 0.17 14.18
CA GLN A 759 -86.04 -0.74 13.30
C GLN A 759 -87.54 -0.40 13.30
N LEU A 760 -88.04 0.07 12.16
CA LEU A 760 -89.41 0.54 12.03
C LEU A 760 -90.41 -0.62 12.06
N GLN A 761 -91.27 -0.65 13.06
CA GLN A 761 -92.38 -1.62 13.18
C GLN A 761 -93.72 -0.89 13.03
N PHE A 762 -94.61 -1.38 12.17
CA PHE A 762 -95.92 -0.75 11.94
C PHE A 762 -97.07 -1.40 12.72
N GLY A 763 -96.75 -2.41 13.54
CA GLY A 763 -97.75 -3.19 14.29
C GLY A 763 -98.69 -4.00 13.40
N THR A 764 -99.83 -4.39 13.95
CA THR A 764 -100.91 -5.05 13.19
C THR A 764 -101.87 -4.01 12.66
N GLN A 765 -102.08 -4.00 11.35
CA GLN A 765 -102.93 -3.03 10.66
C GLN A 765 -104.03 -3.73 9.87
N GLY A 766 -105.20 -3.11 9.79
CA GLY A 766 -106.28 -3.58 8.92
C GLY A 766 -105.93 -3.33 7.45
N ILE A 767 -106.15 -4.33 6.58
CA ILE A 767 -105.97 -4.17 5.14
C ILE A 767 -106.96 -3.14 4.58
N SER A 768 -106.46 -2.22 3.76
CA SER A 768 -107.28 -1.16 3.13
C SER A 768 -107.26 -1.31 1.61
N VAL A 769 -108.38 -0.97 0.97
CA VAL A 769 -108.51 -0.88 -0.49
C VAL A 769 -108.32 0.56 -1.01
N THR A 770 -108.09 1.52 -0.12
CA THR A 770 -107.70 2.89 -0.43
C THR A 770 -106.33 3.20 0.17
N ASP A 771 -105.67 4.25 -0.32
CA ASP A 771 -104.44 4.77 0.29
C ASP A 771 -104.65 5.01 1.79
N GLN A 772 -103.76 4.43 2.60
CA GLN A 772 -103.70 4.61 4.05
C GLN A 772 -102.26 4.89 4.46
N THR A 773 -102.12 5.74 5.48
CA THR A 773 -100.82 6.01 6.10
C THR A 773 -100.78 5.27 7.43
N TYR A 774 -99.84 4.32 7.55
CA TYR A 774 -99.56 3.64 8.80
C TYR A 774 -98.31 4.24 9.43
N TYR A 775 -98.44 4.71 10.67
CA TYR A 775 -97.29 5.25 11.41
C TYR A 775 -96.50 4.12 12.04
N ALA A 776 -95.17 4.23 11.99
CA ALA A 776 -94.30 3.35 12.74
C ALA A 776 -94.53 3.55 14.24
N GLN A 777 -94.47 2.45 14.99
CA GLN A 777 -94.45 2.46 16.44
C GLN A 777 -93.22 3.25 16.93
N PRO A 778 -93.33 3.93 18.07
CA PRO A 778 -92.20 4.62 18.67
C PRO A 778 -91.13 3.62 19.11
N GLN A 779 -89.89 4.10 19.20
CA GLN A 779 -88.77 3.34 19.72
C GLN A 779 -88.95 3.11 21.22
N ARG A 780 -89.06 1.86 21.65
CA ARG A 780 -89.13 1.51 23.08
C ARG A 780 -87.74 1.16 23.62
N LEU A 781 -87.58 1.32 24.93
CA LEU A 781 -86.35 1.02 25.67
C LEU A 781 -86.50 -0.28 26.45
N LEU A 782 -85.39 -0.86 26.86
CA LEU A 782 -85.32 -1.98 27.79
C LEU A 782 -85.05 -1.46 29.22
N ASN A 783 -85.68 -2.09 30.21
CA ASN A 783 -85.33 -1.96 31.63
C ASN A 783 -83.98 -2.64 31.90
N GLU A 784 -83.40 -2.40 33.08
CA GLU A 784 -82.15 -3.07 33.51
C GLU A 784 -82.25 -4.60 33.50
N ASP A 785 -83.45 -5.17 33.72
CA ASP A 785 -83.70 -6.61 33.67
C ASP A 785 -83.89 -7.18 32.26
N GLY A 786 -83.75 -6.35 31.22
CA GLY A 786 -83.89 -6.72 29.82
C GLY A 786 -85.34 -6.81 29.32
N THR A 787 -86.34 -6.50 30.17
CA THR A 787 -87.75 -6.43 29.73
C THR A 787 -88.07 -5.08 29.08
N VAL A 788 -89.06 -5.04 28.18
CA VAL A 788 -89.47 -3.79 27.53
C VAL A 788 -90.04 -2.81 28.56
N ASN A 789 -89.48 -1.60 28.61
CA ASN A 789 -89.99 -0.48 29.41
C ASN A 789 -91.29 0.03 28.77
N LYS A 790 -92.42 -0.23 29.43
CA LYS A 790 -93.75 0.15 28.94
C LYS A 790 -94.15 1.59 29.28
N SER A 791 -93.37 2.27 30.11
CA SER A 791 -93.64 3.64 30.57
C SER A 791 -92.93 4.70 29.74
N GLU A 792 -91.93 4.32 28.94
CA GLU A 792 -91.05 5.24 28.24
C GLU A 792 -90.92 4.88 26.76
N GLU A 793 -91.42 5.76 25.89
CA GLU A 793 -91.34 5.66 24.43
C GLU A 793 -90.52 6.84 23.89
N ARG A 794 -89.78 6.63 22.79
CA ARG A 794 -88.96 7.64 22.10
C ARG A 794 -89.33 7.74 20.62
N PRO A 795 -89.09 8.88 19.95
CA PRO A 795 -89.17 8.95 18.50
C PRO A 795 -88.23 7.92 17.86
N ASN A 796 -88.57 7.43 16.66
CA ASN A 796 -87.61 6.68 15.85
C ASN A 796 -86.46 7.61 15.44
N TYR A 797 -85.22 7.16 15.59
CA TYR A 797 -84.04 8.01 15.39
C TYR A 797 -82.89 7.24 14.76
N VAL A 798 -81.94 8.02 14.23
CA VAL A 798 -80.62 7.54 13.82
C VAL A 798 -79.60 8.32 14.62
N GLN A 799 -78.66 7.61 15.22
CA GLN A 799 -77.50 8.20 15.87
C GLN A 799 -76.29 8.02 14.98
N ILE A 800 -75.57 9.11 14.76
CA ILE A 800 -74.37 9.16 13.93
C ILE A 800 -73.28 9.82 14.75
N SER A 801 -72.10 9.19 14.76
CA SER A 801 -70.89 9.78 15.28
C SER A 801 -70.02 10.26 14.14
N ASP A 802 -69.78 11.57 14.09
CA ASP A 802 -68.78 12.17 13.20
C ASP A 802 -67.51 12.49 13.99
N ARG A 803 -66.63 11.49 14.08
CA ARG A 803 -65.33 11.57 14.75
C ARG A 803 -64.23 12.04 13.81
N ARG A 804 -64.53 12.53 12.59
CA ARG A 804 -63.54 13.09 11.65
C ARG A 804 -62.88 14.35 12.25
N PRO A 805 -61.64 14.72 11.85
CA PRO A 805 -61.00 15.97 12.28
C PRO A 805 -61.86 17.18 11.91
N GLU A 806 -61.79 18.26 12.68
CA GLU A 806 -62.60 19.47 12.45
C GLU A 806 -62.48 20.01 11.02
N ASN A 807 -61.28 19.93 10.44
CA ASN A 807 -60.98 20.35 9.06
C ASN A 807 -61.65 19.47 7.99
N ASP A 808 -62.04 18.24 8.32
CA ASP A 808 -62.63 17.26 7.40
C ASP A 808 -64.15 17.11 7.57
N ARG A 809 -64.75 17.80 8.54
CA ARG A 809 -66.20 17.83 8.80
C ARG A 809 -66.93 18.71 7.78
N ASN A 810 -66.79 18.37 6.51
CA ASN A 810 -67.39 19.07 5.36
C ASN A 810 -68.91 18.83 5.21
N GLY A 811 -69.60 18.44 6.29
CA GLY A 811 -70.97 17.94 6.29
C GLY A 811 -71.07 16.46 5.92
N TRP A 812 -72.25 15.88 6.14
CA TRP A 812 -72.61 14.53 5.71
C TRP A 812 -74.09 14.51 5.30
N GLN A 813 -74.46 13.59 4.43
CA GLN A 813 -75.84 13.36 4.03
C GLN A 813 -76.25 11.95 4.42
N LEU A 814 -77.31 11.84 5.22
CA LEU A 814 -77.98 10.57 5.48
C LEU A 814 -79.10 10.40 4.47
N ALA A 815 -79.09 9.29 3.73
CA ALA A 815 -80.16 8.90 2.83
C ALA A 815 -80.71 7.54 3.24
N VAL A 816 -82.03 7.41 3.26
CA VAL A 816 -82.72 6.14 3.48
C VAL A 816 -83.15 5.59 2.13
N THR A 817 -82.72 4.38 1.81
CA THR A 817 -83.10 3.68 0.58
C THR A 817 -83.84 2.41 0.94
N GLN A 818 -85.03 2.22 0.36
CA GLN A 818 -85.77 0.97 0.43
C GLN A 818 -85.21 0.03 -0.64
N ASN A 819 -84.39 -0.94 -0.23
CA ASN A 819 -83.76 -1.89 -1.16
C ASN A 819 -84.76 -2.89 -1.76
N ASP A 820 -85.77 -3.30 -0.97
CA ASP A 820 -86.78 -4.27 -1.36
C ASP A 820 -88.21 -3.79 -1.01
N PRO A 821 -89.24 -4.14 -1.80
CA PRO A 821 -90.64 -3.90 -1.45
C PRO A 821 -91.04 -4.56 -0.13
N PHE A 822 -92.01 -3.98 0.58
CA PHE A 822 -92.56 -4.66 1.77
C PHE A 822 -93.23 -5.97 1.35
N THR A 823 -93.03 -7.04 2.13
CA THR A 823 -93.61 -8.35 1.87
C THR A 823 -94.47 -8.85 3.04
N ALA A 824 -95.47 -9.67 2.74
CA ALA A 824 -96.21 -10.42 3.72
C ALA A 824 -95.40 -11.63 4.23
N THR A 825 -95.85 -12.27 5.30
CA THR A 825 -95.20 -13.46 5.91
C THR A 825 -95.09 -14.67 4.96
N ASN A 826 -95.76 -14.65 3.81
CA ASN A 826 -95.63 -15.65 2.73
C ASN A 826 -94.75 -15.17 1.57
N ASN A 827 -93.90 -14.16 1.80
CA ASN A 827 -93.01 -13.50 0.82
C ASN A 827 -93.73 -12.87 -0.39
N ARG A 828 -95.04 -12.62 -0.32
CA ARG A 828 -95.74 -11.85 -1.36
C ARG A 828 -95.54 -10.36 -1.14
N GLU A 829 -95.17 -9.66 -2.20
CA GLU A 829 -95.07 -8.21 -2.21
C GLU A 829 -96.40 -7.53 -1.85
N LEU A 830 -96.31 -6.52 -1.00
CA LEU A 830 -97.38 -5.59 -0.67
C LEU A 830 -97.34 -4.44 -1.67
N ASN A 831 -97.88 -4.70 -2.87
CA ASN A 831 -97.88 -3.73 -3.98
C ASN A 831 -98.40 -2.35 -3.55
N GLY A 832 -97.58 -1.32 -3.77
CA GLY A 832 -97.91 0.07 -3.43
C GLY A 832 -97.52 0.50 -2.01
N ALA A 833 -97.08 -0.41 -1.14
CA ALA A 833 -96.52 -0.07 0.16
C ALA A 833 -95.09 0.44 0.02
N ARG A 834 -94.84 1.67 0.50
CA ARG A 834 -93.51 2.29 0.51
C ARG A 834 -93.28 3.05 1.81
N LEU A 835 -92.02 3.13 2.23
CA LEU A 835 -91.63 4.14 3.22
C LEU A 835 -91.82 5.51 2.58
N ARG A 836 -92.53 6.40 3.29
CA ARG A 836 -92.81 7.76 2.83
C ARG A 836 -92.22 8.79 3.78
#